data_AF-A0A2E7CMG4-F1
#
_entry.id   AF-A0A2E7CMG4-F1
#
_cell.length_a   1.000
_cell.length_b   1.000
_cell.length_c   1.000
_cell.angle_alpha   90.00
_cell.angle_beta   90.00
_cell.angle_gamma   90.00
#
_symmetry.space_group_name_H-M   'P 1'
#
loop_
_entity.id
_entity.type
_entity.pdbx_description
1 polymer ?
#
loop_
_entity_poly.entity_id
_entity_poly.type
_entity_poly.pdbx_seq_one_letter_code
_entity_poly.pdbx_strand_id
1 'polypeptide(L)'
;MSPANIVLLGILGCSNDDGVKVFNTQPEAIITSHEDNDPILEGYWTVFRGSVSDANHDYSQLTATWFNQTGEICPPTTPQPDGTVECSVQATIYEAEITLEVKDALNATNSTSVPLSVEPTEPPVAQILSPNINGSYYADYKVPLQAIISDAEDVPQDLSAYWESDIDGILDVDAIPNANGQLDNAIYLSQGEHFIKLFVEDQSGKVGTESVSINVKPHNSAPSCSFLLPQGGGVETYGQVVIFQGTARDIDVPYEWLTVNWESSIDGEIGSSQPDGTGNVIFTTNTLSVGTHVLSMTVEDEVGLSCTRDILFTIGNAPSLEITQPSDGSSFSEGTGILFAAEISDSEDLPSDLVVSWTSDIDGALYEHSPNADGIAQISINTLSYGMHNITASVFDTSGLYTDQIISIEVNGLPSAPEVLITPQNPTTSDDLNGSASGSIDPENASVTYSYSWLLNGSSTSHTSTTLPSSSTNRGEVWTLRVTPNDGIVDGPAGENSVTIGNAPPSITQVSISPNTPTTSDQLHCSAVASDPDETPVLSYSWTLGGLEIGNNSTLELLTVSISAGEVISCSVTATDSEGLSDTNTATVAVSNSAPLISTLSIVPAPVYLDSSPACVLSATDHDGSIVSEDFIWAINGVAIDIGSSTILTPVTGAPGDTLSCEATVVDNIGASATASTTVILSNSLPVITAQTISPDENITASETLLCEAQAEDLNGDIPQLDIEWQDLQTGQILSASASIDLTTVSSLTPDDYISCVVTATDAHGESSVSELVIQIENTDPVFTLETMITPNQSIGLGTELLCEAEAEDAEDGLLNVSFQWNNGSQIIGTDPTLTLSQNNASVDDLITCTASATDLYGATVTSSAEIEISEGENGQGDTGNGSNSGNGTGNGTGSANADFVTITAGTFTMGAAPGDQQADSDEQQHTVSLMNSFFMMTTEVSQDDFQALMGYNPSSVYCGSDCPVTNITWHEAAAYANTYSAQEELTLCYICTGQADEVLCESPSDPYSCTGYRLPTEAEWEYAAKAGQSGSFWTSQGGALVPAGEGFNCSSDVVLSSGAILGDLAWYCGNNTTSSLRESGLKEPNGWGLYDMHGNVSEWCNDWYTSSLGTSFVTDPAGPSSGSEKVKKGGDYFGLPKYLRASYRAIPYSPDAASGFLGFRLVQTAH
;
A
#
# COMPACT_ATOMS: atom_id res chain seq x y z
N MET A 1 73.24 27.40 147.70
CA MET A 1 73.55 28.08 148.99
C MET A 1 74.87 27.53 149.52
N SER A 2 75.53 28.21 150.47
CA SER A 2 76.83 27.82 151.07
C SER A 2 76.69 26.64 152.06
N PRO A 3 77.75 26.00 152.64
CA PRO A 3 79.19 26.37 152.63
C PRO A 3 80.26 25.23 152.65
N ALA A 4 81.54 25.64 152.82
CA ALA A 4 82.55 25.09 153.76
C ALA A 4 83.59 23.98 153.39
N ASN A 5 84.80 24.45 153.01
CA ASN A 5 86.05 24.45 153.83
C ASN A 5 87.01 23.23 154.03
N ILE A 6 88.32 23.61 154.07
CA ILE A 6 89.44 23.15 154.95
C ILE A 6 90.53 22.15 154.44
N VAL A 7 91.60 22.71 153.85
CA VAL A 7 93.03 22.77 154.34
C VAL A 7 93.73 21.50 154.91
N LEU A 8 94.87 21.05 154.31
CA LEU A 8 96.27 21.29 154.79
C LEU A 8 97.36 20.51 153.97
N LEU A 9 98.64 20.94 154.04
CA LEU A 9 99.84 20.20 153.58
C LEU A 9 100.49 19.35 154.70
N GLY A 10 101.18 18.26 154.36
CA GLY A 10 102.04 17.49 155.29
C GLY A 10 102.93 16.45 154.58
N ILE A 11 104.06 16.04 155.18
CA ILE A 11 105.09 15.18 154.53
C ILE A 11 105.65 14.12 155.53
N LEU A 12 106.24 13.04 154.98
CA LEU A 12 107.19 12.06 155.56
C LEU A 12 106.67 10.89 156.42
N GLY A 13 107.09 9.66 156.07
CA GLY A 13 107.08 8.46 156.94
C GLY A 13 107.04 7.11 156.18
N CYS A 14 107.97 6.18 156.48
CA CYS A 14 108.01 4.80 155.96
C CYS A 14 107.27 3.82 156.93
N SER A 15 107.07 2.50 156.72
CA SER A 15 107.64 1.50 155.79
C SER A 15 106.79 0.20 155.77
N ASN A 16 107.00 -0.69 154.78
CA ASN A 16 106.59 -2.13 154.72
C ASN A 16 105.07 -2.41 154.57
N ASP A 17 104.59 -3.56 154.01
CA ASP A 17 105.28 -4.77 153.50
C ASP A 17 104.54 -5.40 152.27
N ASP A 18 105.04 -6.52 151.74
CA ASP A 18 104.70 -7.15 150.44
C ASP A 18 103.22 -7.45 150.08
N GLY A 19 102.92 -7.39 148.77
CA GLY A 19 101.69 -7.94 148.16
C GLY A 19 101.39 -7.43 146.74
N VAL A 20 101.65 -8.24 145.70
CA VAL A 20 101.41 -7.86 144.29
C VAL A 20 99.91 -7.75 143.99
N LYS A 21 99.50 -6.62 143.41
CA LYS A 21 98.17 -6.42 142.80
C LYS A 21 98.33 -6.23 141.29
N VAL A 22 97.53 -6.95 140.52
CA VAL A 22 97.25 -6.60 139.12
C VAL A 22 96.15 -5.54 139.14
N PHE A 23 96.30 -4.49 138.32
CA PHE A 23 95.24 -3.51 138.09
C PHE A 23 94.45 -3.93 136.85
N ASN A 24 93.13 -3.84 136.93
CA ASN A 24 92.28 -3.92 135.75
C ASN A 24 92.30 -2.55 135.05
N THR A 25 92.57 -2.51 133.75
CA THR A 25 92.33 -1.34 132.92
C THR A 25 90.84 -1.19 132.61
N GLN A 26 90.42 -0.02 132.13
CA GLN A 26 89.11 0.09 131.47
C GLN A 26 89.28 -0.33 130.01
N PRO A 27 88.27 -0.98 129.41
CA PRO A 27 88.24 -1.18 127.97
C PRO A 27 88.13 0.16 127.22
N GLU A 28 88.45 0.15 125.94
CA GLU A 28 88.35 1.28 125.00
C GLU A 28 87.29 0.94 123.94
N ALA A 29 86.41 1.89 123.63
CA ALA A 29 85.44 1.80 122.53
C ALA A 29 85.57 3.02 121.63
N ILE A 30 85.50 2.80 120.32
CA ILE A 30 85.60 3.84 119.30
C ILE A 30 84.54 3.54 118.24
N ILE A 31 83.69 4.50 117.93
CA ILE A 31 82.79 4.43 116.76
C ILE A 31 83.64 4.74 115.51
N THR A 32 83.51 3.93 114.47
CA THR A 32 84.38 3.94 113.27
C THR A 32 83.62 4.05 111.95
N SER A 33 82.28 3.99 111.97
CA SER A 33 81.44 4.21 110.79
C SER A 33 81.16 5.68 110.49
N HIS A 34 81.07 6.53 111.52
CA HIS A 34 80.58 7.91 111.44
C HIS A 34 81.33 8.85 112.38
N GLU A 35 81.43 10.13 112.01
CA GLU A 35 81.96 11.25 112.81
C GLU A 35 80.83 12.22 113.27
N ASP A 36 81.18 13.19 114.12
CA ASP A 36 80.23 14.16 114.71
C ASP A 36 79.44 14.94 113.63
N ASN A 37 78.11 14.77 113.65
CA ASN A 37 77.10 15.35 112.74
C ASN A 37 77.10 14.76 111.32
N ASP A 38 77.60 13.53 111.11
CA ASP A 38 77.38 12.82 109.85
C ASP A 38 75.87 12.66 109.55
N PRO A 39 75.44 12.84 108.29
CA PRO A 39 74.04 12.77 107.90
C PRO A 39 73.57 11.32 107.69
N ILE A 40 72.37 11.00 108.17
CA ILE A 40 71.64 9.76 107.90
C ILE A 40 70.20 10.09 107.49
N LEU A 41 69.61 9.31 106.58
CA LEU A 41 68.27 9.58 106.05
C LEU A 41 67.19 8.86 106.87
N GLU A 42 66.12 9.56 107.22
CA GLU A 42 64.97 8.97 107.91
C GLU A 42 64.34 7.84 107.07
N GLY A 43 64.14 6.68 107.68
CA GLY A 43 63.60 5.49 107.02
C GLY A 43 64.63 4.61 106.31
N TYR A 44 65.90 5.00 106.20
CA TYR A 44 66.94 4.22 105.52
C TYR A 44 67.76 3.35 106.50
N TRP A 45 68.24 2.19 106.02
CA TRP A 45 69.05 1.27 106.82
C TRP A 45 70.49 1.78 107.01
N THR A 46 70.80 2.22 108.22
CA THR A 46 72.14 2.68 108.62
C THR A 46 72.91 1.57 109.35
N VAL A 47 74.20 1.43 109.03
CA VAL A 47 75.09 0.43 109.66
C VAL A 47 76.14 1.12 110.52
N PHE A 48 75.93 1.10 111.82
CA PHE A 48 76.90 1.57 112.81
C PHE A 48 78.01 0.53 113.00
N ARG A 49 79.25 0.99 112.99
CA ARG A 49 80.46 0.16 113.18
C ARG A 49 81.35 0.77 114.24
N GLY A 50 82.00 -0.08 115.01
CA GLY A 50 82.97 0.33 116.02
C GLY A 50 84.08 -0.69 116.20
N SER A 51 85.13 -0.24 116.89
CA SER A 51 86.22 -1.08 117.37
C SER A 51 86.28 -0.97 118.89
N VAL A 52 86.38 -2.10 119.57
CA VAL A 52 86.50 -2.15 121.04
C VAL A 52 87.66 -3.06 121.45
N SER A 53 88.38 -2.69 122.51
CA SER A 53 89.52 -3.48 123.00
C SER A 53 89.76 -3.32 124.51
N ASP A 54 90.57 -4.18 125.10
CA ASP A 54 90.99 -4.12 126.49
C ASP A 54 92.47 -4.56 126.58
N ALA A 55 93.29 -3.88 127.38
CA ALA A 55 94.70 -4.21 127.51
C ALA A 55 94.97 -5.46 128.38
N ASN A 56 93.95 -6.00 129.07
CA ASN A 56 94.06 -7.19 129.91
C ASN A 56 92.91 -8.20 129.78
N HIS A 57 92.05 -8.11 128.75
CA HIS A 57 91.03 -9.10 128.42
C HIS A 57 91.00 -9.41 126.92
N ASP A 58 90.83 -10.69 126.57
CA ASP A 58 90.60 -11.08 125.17
C ASP A 58 89.21 -10.61 124.70
N TYR A 59 89.03 -10.34 123.40
CA TYR A 59 87.74 -9.91 122.82
C TYR A 59 86.56 -10.83 123.20
N SER A 60 86.80 -12.14 123.36
CA SER A 60 85.79 -13.12 123.80
C SER A 60 85.28 -12.93 125.23
N GLN A 61 85.89 -12.03 126.00
CA GLN A 61 85.55 -11.66 127.38
C GLN A 61 84.93 -10.25 127.46
N LEU A 62 84.74 -9.58 126.33
CA LEU A 62 84.08 -8.29 126.22
C LEU A 62 82.64 -8.45 125.74
N THR A 63 81.78 -7.51 126.13
CA THR A 63 80.44 -7.33 125.59
C THR A 63 80.29 -5.89 125.11
N ALA A 64 79.80 -5.70 123.89
CA ALA A 64 79.56 -4.41 123.28
C ALA A 64 78.05 -4.23 123.01
N THR A 65 77.53 -3.05 123.34
CA THR A 65 76.10 -2.74 123.21
C THR A 65 75.94 -1.37 122.58
N TRP A 66 75.00 -1.26 121.64
CA TRP A 66 74.68 -0.02 120.94
C TRP A 66 73.38 0.59 121.49
N PHE A 67 73.39 1.90 121.72
CA PHE A 67 72.26 2.66 122.25
C PHE A 67 71.96 3.89 121.40
N ASN A 68 70.68 4.29 121.35
CA ASN A 68 70.22 5.59 120.86
C ASN A 68 69.64 6.41 122.04
N GLN A 69 68.95 7.52 121.75
CA GLN A 69 68.32 8.38 122.77
C GLN A 69 67.16 7.72 123.56
N THR A 70 66.65 6.57 123.11
CA THR A 70 65.51 5.85 123.71
C THR A 70 65.91 4.57 124.46
N GLY A 71 67.02 3.92 124.09
CA GLY A 71 67.48 2.68 124.72
C GLY A 71 68.48 1.89 123.87
N GLU A 72 68.58 0.59 124.15
CA GLU A 72 69.38 -0.36 123.40
C GLU A 72 68.77 -0.56 122.00
N ILE A 73 69.58 -0.39 120.94
CA ILE A 73 69.15 -0.53 119.54
C ILE A 73 69.59 -1.84 118.87
N CYS A 74 70.67 -2.44 119.36
CA CYS A 74 71.10 -3.77 118.96
C CYS A 74 71.45 -4.62 120.19
N PRO A 75 71.12 -5.93 120.20
CA PRO A 75 71.43 -6.83 121.31
C PRO A 75 72.91 -6.80 121.68
N PRO A 76 73.28 -7.01 122.97
CA PRO A 76 74.68 -7.02 123.39
C PRO A 76 75.45 -8.15 122.69
N THR A 77 76.52 -7.80 121.97
CA THR A 77 77.34 -8.73 121.18
C THR A 77 78.71 -8.95 121.81
N THR A 78 79.30 -10.12 121.58
CA THR A 78 80.74 -10.33 121.81
C THR A 78 81.49 -9.82 120.58
N PRO A 79 82.52 -8.95 120.72
CA PRO A 79 83.30 -8.45 119.60
C PRO A 79 83.96 -9.55 118.76
N GLN A 80 84.18 -9.25 117.48
CA GLN A 80 84.91 -10.14 116.58
C GLN A 80 86.39 -10.31 117.02
N PRO A 81 87.13 -11.32 116.53
CA PRO A 81 88.52 -11.58 116.94
C PRO A 81 89.55 -10.49 116.60
N ASP A 82 89.14 -9.40 115.94
CA ASP A 82 89.92 -8.19 115.66
C ASP A 82 89.44 -6.95 116.44
N GLY A 83 88.42 -7.10 117.28
CA GLY A 83 87.78 -6.03 118.06
C GLY A 83 86.57 -5.37 117.40
N THR A 84 86.20 -5.74 116.18
CA THR A 84 85.09 -5.08 115.45
C THR A 84 83.71 -5.48 115.97
N VAL A 85 82.79 -4.52 115.94
CA VAL A 85 81.36 -4.66 116.31
C VAL A 85 80.48 -3.85 115.36
N GLU A 86 79.31 -4.37 115.01
CA GLU A 86 78.38 -3.76 114.06
C GLU A 86 76.94 -3.76 114.60
N CYS A 87 76.13 -2.79 114.18
CA CYS A 87 74.70 -2.69 114.46
C CYS A 87 74.00 -2.06 113.25
N SER A 88 72.95 -2.71 112.74
CA SER A 88 72.18 -2.24 111.59
C SER A 88 70.76 -1.93 112.01
N VAL A 89 70.30 -0.70 111.79
CA VAL A 89 68.95 -0.24 112.12
C VAL A 89 68.40 0.68 111.03
N GLN A 90 67.09 0.69 110.88
CA GLN A 90 66.39 1.70 110.09
C GLN A 90 66.43 3.02 110.87
N ALA A 91 66.99 4.08 110.30
CA ALA A 91 67.18 5.33 110.99
C ALA A 91 65.86 6.08 111.21
N THR A 92 65.67 6.62 112.41
CA THR A 92 64.56 7.49 112.79
C THR A 92 65.11 8.75 113.47
N ILE A 93 64.24 9.71 113.80
CA ILE A 93 64.62 10.88 114.62
C ILE A 93 65.32 10.56 115.95
N TYR A 94 65.27 9.32 116.43
CA TYR A 94 65.91 8.89 117.69
C TYR A 94 67.39 8.50 117.54
N GLU A 95 67.87 8.26 116.32
CA GLU A 95 69.26 7.92 115.98
C GLU A 95 70.19 9.16 115.94
N ALA A 96 69.66 10.36 116.21
CA ALA A 96 70.43 11.62 116.22
C ALA A 96 71.56 11.69 117.29
N GLU A 97 71.66 10.70 118.18
CA GLU A 97 72.89 10.41 118.94
C GLU A 97 73.02 8.90 119.16
N ILE A 98 74.17 8.33 118.78
CA ILE A 98 74.47 6.90 118.89
C ILE A 98 75.61 6.69 119.87
N THR A 99 75.46 5.74 120.79
CA THR A 99 76.46 5.39 121.79
C THR A 99 76.85 3.92 121.70
N LEU A 100 78.15 3.65 121.65
CA LEU A 100 78.74 2.32 121.81
C LEU A 100 79.32 2.19 123.22
N GLU A 101 78.72 1.35 124.07
CA GLU A 101 79.33 0.92 125.34
C GLU A 101 80.06 -0.41 125.14
N VAL A 102 81.28 -0.52 125.70
CA VAL A 102 81.97 -1.80 125.90
C VAL A 102 82.13 -2.09 127.39
N LYS A 103 81.99 -3.36 127.73
CA LYS A 103 82.04 -3.89 129.09
C LYS A 103 82.93 -5.12 129.17
N ASP A 104 83.78 -5.19 130.19
CA ASP A 104 84.61 -6.36 130.44
C ASP A 104 83.96 -7.42 131.37
N ALA A 105 84.62 -8.57 131.51
CA ALA A 105 84.20 -9.66 132.39
C ALA A 105 84.24 -9.33 133.90
N LEU A 106 84.82 -8.20 134.30
CA LEU A 106 84.88 -7.71 135.68
C LEU A 106 83.90 -6.56 135.96
N ASN A 107 83.13 -6.12 134.94
CA ASN A 107 82.19 -4.99 134.94
C ASN A 107 82.84 -3.59 134.94
N ALA A 108 84.08 -3.45 134.47
CA ALA A 108 84.55 -2.15 134.00
C ALA A 108 83.84 -1.83 132.66
N THR A 109 83.31 -0.62 132.54
CA THR A 109 82.72 -0.11 131.31
C THR A 109 83.45 1.13 130.81
N ASN A 110 83.31 1.38 129.51
CA ASN A 110 83.66 2.63 128.84
C ASN A 110 82.75 2.79 127.62
N SER A 111 82.52 4.02 127.17
CA SER A 111 81.61 4.29 126.04
C SER A 111 82.03 5.52 125.24
N THR A 112 81.73 5.48 123.95
CA THR A 112 81.87 6.61 123.03
C THR A 112 80.54 6.88 122.33
N SER A 113 80.20 8.16 122.21
CA SER A 113 78.97 8.64 121.60
C SER A 113 79.31 9.53 120.40
N VAL A 114 78.49 9.48 119.35
CA VAL A 114 78.58 10.33 118.16
C VAL A 114 77.18 10.92 117.88
N PRO A 115 77.03 12.26 117.82
CA PRO A 115 75.79 12.90 117.35
C PRO A 115 75.69 12.78 115.83
N LEU A 116 74.47 12.64 115.29
CA LEU A 116 74.21 12.47 113.86
C LEU A 116 73.09 13.43 113.41
N SER A 117 73.10 13.83 112.13
CA SER A 117 72.00 14.61 111.55
C SER A 117 71.01 13.67 110.89
N VAL A 118 69.78 13.59 111.39
CA VAL A 118 68.72 12.79 110.76
C VAL A 118 67.93 13.71 109.83
N GLU A 119 68.14 13.56 108.53
CA GLU A 119 67.45 14.36 107.51
C GLU A 119 66.16 13.64 107.06
N PRO A 120 65.02 14.34 106.95
CA PRO A 120 63.77 13.75 106.47
C PRO A 120 63.79 13.58 104.95
N THR A 121 63.26 12.47 104.45
CA THR A 121 63.11 12.21 103.01
C THR A 121 61.74 12.64 102.47
N GLU A 122 61.63 12.87 101.17
CA GLU A 122 60.37 13.17 100.48
C GLU A 122 59.68 11.88 99.95
N PRO A 123 58.43 11.93 99.44
CA PRO A 123 57.82 10.82 98.71
C PRO A 123 58.18 10.87 97.20
N PRO A 124 58.20 9.70 96.51
CA PRO A 124 58.58 9.64 95.11
C PRO A 124 57.58 10.35 94.20
N VAL A 125 58.08 10.89 93.09
CA VAL A 125 57.28 11.60 92.09
C VAL A 125 56.97 10.67 90.91
N ALA A 126 55.73 10.70 90.43
CA ALA A 126 55.27 9.95 89.26
C ALA A 126 54.64 10.91 88.23
N GLN A 127 54.85 10.64 86.95
CA GLN A 127 54.21 11.33 85.84
C GLN A 127 53.74 10.30 84.80
N ILE A 128 52.42 10.20 84.62
CA ILE A 128 51.83 9.38 83.54
C ILE A 128 52.06 10.09 82.19
N LEU A 129 52.58 9.35 81.20
CA LEU A 129 52.74 9.79 79.81
C LEU A 129 51.67 9.17 78.90
N SER A 130 51.33 7.91 79.16
CA SER A 130 50.21 7.19 78.56
C SER A 130 49.54 6.32 79.62
N PRO A 131 48.21 6.17 79.62
CA PRO A 131 47.28 6.73 78.65
C PRO A 131 47.00 8.20 78.92
N ASN A 132 46.50 8.91 77.91
CA ASN A 132 46.22 10.34 77.98
C ASN A 132 44.73 10.60 77.79
N ILE A 133 44.21 11.65 78.43
CA ILE A 133 42.77 11.97 78.50
C ILE A 133 42.07 12.19 77.14
N ASN A 134 42.83 12.43 76.07
CA ASN A 134 42.29 12.68 74.72
C ASN A 134 42.53 11.50 73.75
N GLY A 135 43.06 10.37 74.21
CA GLY A 135 43.32 9.21 73.37
C GLY A 135 42.06 8.38 73.07
N SER A 136 41.97 7.83 71.87
CA SER A 136 41.07 6.71 71.56
C SER A 136 41.62 5.43 72.17
N TYR A 137 40.79 4.71 72.91
CA TYR A 137 41.09 3.40 73.47
C TYR A 137 39.91 2.46 73.24
N TYR A 138 40.19 1.20 72.94
CA TYR A 138 39.22 0.16 72.59
C TYR A 138 39.53 -1.11 73.39
N ALA A 139 38.52 -1.84 73.86
CA ALA A 139 38.72 -2.95 74.79
C ALA A 139 39.46 -4.18 74.17
N ASP A 140 39.55 -4.25 72.85
CA ASP A 140 40.34 -5.25 72.09
C ASP A 140 41.75 -4.78 71.70
N TYR A 141 42.13 -3.55 72.06
CA TYR A 141 43.49 -3.01 71.89
C TYR A 141 44.18 -2.81 73.24
N LYS A 142 45.51 -2.93 73.25
CA LYS A 142 46.29 -2.71 74.48
C LYS A 142 46.48 -1.22 74.73
N VAL A 143 45.91 -0.74 75.82
CA VAL A 143 46.13 0.60 76.35
C VAL A 143 47.59 0.69 76.83
N PRO A 144 48.41 1.62 76.30
CA PRO A 144 49.78 1.77 76.75
C PRO A 144 49.80 2.45 78.12
N LEU A 145 50.45 1.80 79.09
CA LEU A 145 50.73 2.30 80.44
C LEU A 145 52.21 2.73 80.48
N GLN A 146 52.45 4.00 80.17
CA GLN A 146 53.78 4.60 80.14
C GLN A 146 53.88 5.73 81.16
N ALA A 147 54.97 5.76 81.91
CA ALA A 147 55.20 6.79 82.92
C ALA A 147 56.69 7.06 83.11
N ILE A 148 57.00 8.17 83.78
CA ILE A 148 58.32 8.44 84.38
C ILE A 148 58.11 8.53 85.88
N ILE A 149 58.92 7.81 86.65
CA ILE A 149 58.97 7.86 88.10
C ILE A 149 60.38 8.28 88.55
N SER A 150 60.47 9.07 89.61
CA SER A 150 61.75 9.58 90.12
C SER A 150 61.63 9.97 91.57
N ASP A 151 62.65 9.64 92.35
CA ASP A 151 62.81 10.13 93.71
C ASP A 151 64.05 11.05 93.82
N ALA A 152 64.21 11.75 94.95
CA ALA A 152 65.34 12.62 95.23
C ALA A 152 66.46 11.93 96.02
N GLU A 153 66.11 10.92 96.81
CA GLU A 153 67.00 10.12 97.66
C GLU A 153 67.29 8.74 97.05
N ASP A 154 66.28 8.06 96.47
CA ASP A 154 66.40 6.74 95.83
C ASP A 154 66.75 6.81 94.32
N VAL A 155 67.48 5.80 93.83
CA VAL A 155 67.64 5.59 92.37
C VAL A 155 66.41 4.89 91.79
N PRO A 156 65.99 5.17 90.54
CA PRO A 156 64.69 4.72 90.08
C PRO A 156 64.47 3.20 90.08
N GLN A 157 65.53 2.38 89.93
CA GLN A 157 65.43 0.91 89.97
C GLN A 157 65.14 0.33 91.37
N ASP A 158 65.34 1.12 92.42
CA ASP A 158 65.06 0.72 93.80
C ASP A 158 63.63 1.11 94.23
N LEU A 159 62.93 1.92 93.42
CA LEU A 159 61.50 2.22 93.59
C LEU A 159 60.65 1.04 93.12
N SER A 160 59.58 0.74 93.86
CA SER A 160 58.54 -0.21 93.44
C SER A 160 57.30 0.53 92.94
N ALA A 161 56.61 0.00 91.93
CA ALA A 161 55.43 0.63 91.35
C ALA A 161 54.36 -0.38 90.94
N TYR A 162 53.09 0.05 90.91
CA TYR A 162 51.98 -0.71 90.34
C TYR A 162 50.87 0.21 89.83
N TRP A 163 50.04 -0.31 88.92
CA TRP A 163 48.90 0.40 88.35
C TRP A 163 47.56 -0.15 88.86
N GLU A 164 46.56 0.70 89.02
CA GLU A 164 45.19 0.35 89.45
C GLU A 164 44.16 1.06 88.55
N SER A 165 43.15 0.35 88.08
CA SER A 165 41.90 0.92 87.59
C SER A 165 40.79 0.72 88.63
N ASP A 166 39.90 1.69 88.74
CA ASP A 166 38.64 1.59 89.49
C ASP A 166 37.64 0.56 88.94
N ILE A 167 37.73 0.19 87.66
CA ILE A 167 36.91 -0.85 87.02
C ILE A 167 37.62 -2.22 87.09
N ASP A 168 38.85 -2.32 86.57
CA ASP A 168 39.55 -3.61 86.41
C ASP A 168 40.40 -4.02 87.64
N GLY A 169 40.57 -3.14 88.63
CA GLY A 169 41.39 -3.37 89.82
C GLY A 169 42.88 -3.17 89.57
N ILE A 170 43.73 -3.87 90.33
CA ILE A 170 45.19 -3.86 90.12
C ILE A 170 45.49 -4.47 88.74
N LEU A 171 46.19 -3.70 87.89
CA LEU A 171 46.49 -4.10 86.53
C LEU A 171 47.73 -5.00 86.51
N ASP A 172 47.60 -6.20 85.93
CA ASP A 172 48.64 -7.23 85.89
C ASP A 172 49.72 -6.89 84.85
N VAL A 173 50.61 -5.95 85.21
CA VAL A 173 51.77 -5.52 84.43
C VAL A 173 53.03 -5.46 85.29
N ASP A 174 54.16 -5.94 84.75
CA ASP A 174 55.49 -5.79 85.35
C ASP A 174 55.94 -4.31 85.30
N ALA A 175 55.45 -3.49 86.22
CA ALA A 175 55.77 -2.07 86.34
C ALA A 175 57.17 -1.84 86.97
N ILE A 176 58.19 -2.44 86.36
CA ILE A 176 59.59 -2.36 86.79
C ILE A 176 60.26 -1.16 86.08
N PRO A 177 60.72 -0.13 86.82
CA PRO A 177 61.34 1.05 86.24
C PRO A 177 62.71 0.75 85.60
N ASN A 178 62.96 1.36 84.44
CA ASN A 178 64.28 1.33 83.80
C ASN A 178 65.26 2.31 84.48
N ALA A 179 66.52 2.34 84.03
CA ALA A 179 67.58 3.19 84.61
C ALA A 179 67.37 4.71 84.47
N ASN A 180 66.35 5.15 83.74
CA ASN A 180 65.90 6.53 83.63
C ASN A 180 64.55 6.77 84.35
N GLY A 181 64.07 5.78 85.12
CA GLY A 181 62.76 5.81 85.78
C GLY A 181 61.57 5.60 84.87
N GLN A 182 61.75 5.14 83.63
CA GLN A 182 60.64 4.94 82.70
C GLN A 182 59.95 3.59 82.93
N LEU A 183 58.62 3.62 82.96
CA LEU A 183 57.72 2.47 82.83
C LEU A 183 57.18 2.45 81.39
N ASP A 184 57.13 1.27 80.77
CA ASP A 184 56.67 1.09 79.39
C ASP A 184 55.99 -0.29 79.25
N ASN A 185 54.69 -0.32 79.55
CA ASN A 185 53.85 -1.51 79.57
C ASN A 185 52.59 -1.29 78.74
N ALA A 186 51.83 -2.35 78.41
CA ALA A 186 50.52 -2.20 77.78
C ALA A 186 49.59 -3.39 78.10
N ILE A 187 48.34 -3.09 78.47
CA ILE A 187 47.33 -4.06 78.90
C ILE A 187 45.98 -3.81 78.21
N TYR A 188 45.17 -4.86 78.05
CA TYR A 188 43.76 -4.69 77.69
C TYR A 188 43.00 -4.19 78.93
N LEU A 189 42.11 -3.22 78.74
CA LEU A 189 41.15 -2.78 79.75
C LEU A 189 39.74 -3.17 79.28
N SER A 190 38.80 -3.31 80.22
CA SER A 190 37.39 -3.53 79.87
C SER A 190 36.75 -2.26 79.26
N GLN A 191 35.47 -2.32 78.87
CA GLN A 191 34.76 -1.16 78.33
C GLN A 191 34.23 -0.27 79.46
N GLY A 192 34.62 1.00 79.50
CA GLY A 192 34.09 1.98 80.45
C GLY A 192 34.88 3.29 80.53
N GLU A 193 34.47 4.18 81.44
CA GLU A 193 35.30 5.32 81.87
C GLU A 193 36.21 4.85 83.02
N HIS A 194 37.50 4.65 82.75
CA HIS A 194 38.48 4.19 83.74
C HIS A 194 39.17 5.38 84.40
N PHE A 195 39.23 5.38 85.73
CA PHE A 195 40.15 6.21 86.50
C PHE A 195 41.37 5.37 86.90
N ILE A 196 42.42 5.51 86.11
CA ILE A 196 43.69 4.79 86.26
C ILE A 196 44.61 5.56 87.19
N LYS A 197 45.24 4.88 88.14
CA LYS A 197 46.26 5.41 89.04
C LYS A 197 47.56 4.63 88.90
N LEU A 198 48.67 5.33 89.02
CA LEU A 198 50.00 4.79 89.25
C LEU A 198 50.37 5.06 90.71
N PHE A 199 50.77 4.02 91.43
CA PHE A 199 51.35 4.09 92.77
C PHE A 199 52.86 3.80 92.68
N VAL A 200 53.66 4.53 93.45
CA VAL A 200 55.12 4.36 93.55
C VAL A 200 55.53 4.41 95.02
N GLU A 201 56.34 3.45 95.49
CA GLU A 201 56.82 3.36 96.88
C GLU A 201 58.37 3.29 96.90
N ASP A 202 58.99 4.09 97.75
CA ASP A 202 60.46 4.20 97.94
C ASP A 202 60.99 3.22 99.01
N GLN A 203 62.31 3.22 99.28
CA GLN A 203 62.91 2.42 100.34
C GLN A 203 62.53 2.87 101.77
N SER A 204 62.03 4.10 101.97
CA SER A 204 61.54 4.57 103.27
C SER A 204 60.09 4.18 103.58
N GLY A 205 59.34 3.68 102.59
CA GLY A 205 57.92 3.30 102.69
C GLY A 205 56.94 4.47 102.48
N LYS A 206 57.39 5.52 101.79
CA LYS A 206 56.60 6.69 101.36
C LYS A 206 56.06 6.45 99.95
N VAL A 207 54.78 6.78 99.76
CA VAL A 207 54.05 6.48 98.52
C VAL A 207 53.69 7.77 97.77
N GLY A 208 54.13 7.84 96.51
CA GLY A 208 53.69 8.81 95.50
C GLY A 208 52.56 8.24 94.63
N THR A 209 51.71 9.12 94.09
CA THR A 209 50.62 8.72 93.19
C THR A 209 50.36 9.75 92.10
N GLU A 210 50.08 9.28 90.88
CA GLU A 210 49.53 10.07 89.77
C GLU A 210 48.33 9.35 89.14
N SER A 211 47.43 10.06 88.46
CA SER A 211 46.18 9.49 87.94
C SER A 211 45.67 10.13 86.64
N VAL A 212 44.96 9.36 85.83
CA VAL A 212 44.33 9.81 84.57
C VAL A 212 42.95 9.17 84.40
N SER A 213 42.00 9.95 83.88
CA SER A 213 40.71 9.46 83.41
C SER A 213 40.77 9.21 81.90
N ILE A 214 40.32 8.05 81.44
CA ILE A 214 40.14 7.73 80.02
C ILE A 214 38.82 7.01 79.78
N ASN A 215 38.32 7.05 78.54
CA ASN A 215 37.17 6.24 78.11
C ASN A 215 37.64 5.15 77.14
N VAL A 216 37.40 3.89 77.50
CA VAL A 216 37.65 2.71 76.68
C VAL A 216 36.34 2.31 75.98
N LYS A 217 36.33 2.45 74.66
CA LYS A 217 35.24 2.10 73.74
C LYS A 217 35.00 0.57 73.70
N PRO A 218 33.93 0.10 73.03
CA PRO A 218 33.80 -1.29 72.57
C PRO A 218 35.02 -1.81 71.78
N HIS A 219 34.91 -3.04 71.26
CA HIS A 219 35.88 -3.52 70.28
C HIS A 219 35.81 -2.70 68.99
N ASN A 220 36.93 -2.42 68.33
CA ASN A 220 36.94 -1.63 67.11
C ASN A 220 36.56 -2.47 65.87
N SER A 221 35.67 -1.94 65.03
CA SER A 221 35.31 -2.53 63.73
C SER A 221 36.37 -2.21 62.67
N ALA A 222 36.45 -3.02 61.61
CA ALA A 222 37.18 -2.61 60.41
C ALA A 222 36.30 -1.72 59.52
N PRO A 223 36.85 -0.70 58.84
CA PRO A 223 36.08 0.21 58.02
C PRO A 223 35.41 -0.50 56.84
N SER A 224 34.27 0.03 56.40
CA SER A 224 33.54 -0.43 55.22
C SER A 224 33.85 0.45 54.01
N CYS A 225 34.18 -0.19 52.89
CA CYS A 225 34.59 0.46 51.65
C CYS A 225 33.74 0.03 50.44
N SER A 226 33.47 0.96 49.52
CA SER A 226 32.92 0.64 48.19
C SER A 226 33.59 1.50 47.12
N PHE A 227 33.82 0.91 45.95
CA PHE A 227 34.42 1.54 44.77
C PHE A 227 33.29 1.80 43.77
N LEU A 228 33.09 3.04 43.33
CA LEU A 228 31.93 3.49 42.55
C LEU A 228 32.29 3.98 41.15
N LEU A 229 33.43 4.66 40.98
CA LEU A 229 33.99 5.03 39.67
C LEU A 229 35.52 4.94 39.69
N PRO A 230 36.18 4.65 38.55
CA PRO A 230 35.55 4.10 37.33
C PRO A 230 34.87 2.74 37.59
N GLN A 231 34.09 2.26 36.63
CA GLN A 231 33.46 0.94 36.71
C GLN A 231 34.44 -0.15 36.26
N GLY A 232 34.33 -1.34 36.87
CA GLY A 232 35.21 -2.47 36.55
C GLY A 232 34.99 -3.00 35.14
N GLY A 233 36.06 -3.16 34.38
CA GLY A 233 36.04 -3.50 32.95
C GLY A 233 35.98 -2.29 32.01
N GLY A 234 35.96 -1.06 32.55
CA GLY A 234 36.02 0.16 31.73
C GLY A 234 37.37 0.36 31.04
N VAL A 235 37.36 1.15 29.96
CA VAL A 235 38.52 1.50 29.15
C VAL A 235 38.50 3.02 28.91
N GLU A 236 39.67 3.66 28.89
CA GLU A 236 39.83 5.11 28.73
C GLU A 236 41.11 5.45 27.95
N THR A 237 41.12 6.61 27.29
CA THR A 237 42.24 7.04 26.45
C THR A 237 43.40 7.58 27.29
N TYR A 238 44.63 7.20 26.95
CA TYR A 238 45.85 7.65 27.62
C TYR A 238 45.94 9.19 27.71
N GLY A 239 46.16 9.67 28.94
CA GLY A 239 46.24 11.11 29.26
C GLY A 239 44.91 11.81 29.55
N GLN A 240 43.75 11.11 29.45
CA GLN A 240 42.45 11.62 29.92
C GLN A 240 42.31 11.52 31.45
N VAL A 241 41.39 12.32 32.02
CA VAL A 241 41.17 12.41 33.47
C VAL A 241 40.22 11.31 33.94
N VAL A 242 40.79 10.25 34.51
CA VAL A 242 40.03 9.21 35.21
C VAL A 242 39.54 9.75 36.56
N ILE A 243 38.23 9.63 36.80
CA ILE A 243 37.58 10.04 38.04
C ILE A 243 37.37 8.82 38.93
N PHE A 244 38.05 8.81 40.07
CA PHE A 244 37.91 7.82 41.11
C PHE A 244 36.85 8.29 42.11
N GLN A 245 35.87 7.43 42.42
CA GLN A 245 34.84 7.69 43.44
C GLN A 245 34.58 6.43 44.25
N GLY A 246 34.20 6.62 45.52
CA GLY A 246 33.88 5.53 46.42
C GLY A 246 33.19 5.99 47.69
N THR A 247 32.89 5.05 48.58
CA THR A 247 32.46 5.34 49.95
C THR A 247 33.41 4.72 50.96
N ALA A 248 33.72 5.46 52.02
CA ALA A 248 34.51 5.02 53.17
C ALA A 248 33.74 5.38 54.44
N ARG A 249 33.34 4.35 55.22
CA ARG A 249 32.53 4.53 56.43
C ARG A 249 32.93 3.56 57.51
N ASP A 250 33.04 4.06 58.73
CA ASP A 250 33.19 3.26 59.93
C ASP A 250 32.01 3.51 60.89
N ILE A 251 31.86 2.68 61.92
CA ILE A 251 30.82 2.77 62.95
C ILE A 251 31.36 3.26 64.30
N ASP A 252 32.65 3.04 64.56
CA ASP A 252 33.35 3.36 65.79
C ASP A 252 34.12 4.70 65.72
N VAL A 253 34.39 5.21 64.50
CA VAL A 253 35.05 6.52 64.26
C VAL A 253 34.37 7.43 63.21
N PRO A 254 34.54 8.77 63.31
CA PRO A 254 34.08 9.73 62.31
C PRO A 254 34.80 9.61 60.97
N TYR A 255 34.12 10.02 59.88
CA TYR A 255 34.64 9.98 58.51
C TYR A 255 35.97 10.73 58.34
N GLU A 256 36.16 11.84 59.06
CA GLU A 256 37.37 12.65 59.01
C GLU A 256 38.64 11.97 59.56
N TRP A 257 38.51 10.83 60.26
CA TRP A 257 39.65 10.05 60.75
C TRP A 257 40.08 8.92 59.80
N LEU A 258 39.25 8.58 58.82
CA LEU A 258 39.56 7.55 57.83
C LEU A 258 40.49 8.09 56.75
N THR A 259 41.52 7.31 56.42
CA THR A 259 42.43 7.59 55.29
C THR A 259 42.03 6.70 54.11
N VAL A 260 41.99 7.26 52.90
CA VAL A 260 41.75 6.47 51.68
C VAL A 260 42.89 6.65 50.69
N ASN A 261 43.56 5.53 50.36
CA ASN A 261 44.66 5.46 49.40
C ASN A 261 44.19 4.77 48.11
N TRP A 262 44.71 5.23 46.98
CA TRP A 262 44.43 4.73 45.64
C TRP A 262 45.72 4.21 45.02
N GLU A 263 45.69 2.96 44.54
CA GLU A 263 46.84 2.27 43.94
C GLU A 263 46.49 1.72 42.54
N SER A 264 47.50 1.69 41.67
CA SER A 264 47.49 1.09 40.34
C SER A 264 48.53 -0.03 40.28
N SER A 265 48.17 -1.22 39.79
CA SER A 265 49.12 -2.33 39.65
C SER A 265 50.25 -2.08 38.62
N ILE A 266 50.19 -0.98 37.88
CA ILE A 266 51.22 -0.57 36.90
C ILE A 266 52.03 0.61 37.44
N ASP A 267 51.36 1.62 38.02
CA ASP A 267 51.98 2.90 38.42
C ASP A 267 52.37 2.98 39.91
N GLY A 268 51.84 2.06 40.74
CA GLY A 268 51.95 2.10 42.20
C GLY A 268 50.92 3.04 42.84
N GLU A 269 51.28 3.67 43.96
CA GLU A 269 50.45 4.66 44.65
C GLU A 269 50.17 5.87 43.73
N ILE A 270 48.91 6.04 43.30
CA ILE A 270 48.50 7.12 42.39
C ILE A 270 47.97 8.34 43.15
N GLY A 271 47.53 8.17 44.40
CA GLY A 271 47.16 9.28 45.28
C GLY A 271 46.35 8.85 46.50
N SER A 272 45.90 9.83 47.28
CA SER A 272 45.05 9.63 48.46
C SER A 272 43.98 10.71 48.57
N SER A 273 42.94 10.42 49.35
CA SER A 273 41.77 11.28 49.57
C SER A 273 41.22 11.10 50.98
N GLN A 274 40.58 12.14 51.51
CA GLN A 274 39.87 12.10 52.79
C GLN A 274 38.35 12.06 52.53
N PRO A 275 37.55 11.27 53.26
CA PRO A 275 36.11 11.21 53.05
C PRO A 275 35.38 12.51 53.44
N ASP A 276 34.27 12.79 52.76
CA ASP A 276 33.37 13.89 53.08
C ASP A 276 32.51 13.60 54.33
N GLY A 277 31.73 14.60 54.77
CA GLY A 277 30.82 14.48 55.92
C GLY A 277 29.65 13.49 55.76
N THR A 278 29.60 12.73 54.67
CA THR A 278 28.68 11.61 54.40
C THR A 278 29.39 10.29 54.07
N GLY A 279 30.72 10.28 54.15
CA GLY A 279 31.57 9.13 53.86
C GLY A 279 31.79 8.86 52.37
N ASN A 280 31.66 9.84 51.48
CA ASN A 280 32.07 9.68 50.07
C ASN A 280 33.52 10.15 49.87
N VAL A 281 34.22 9.55 48.92
CA VAL A 281 35.54 10.00 48.45
C VAL A 281 35.52 10.26 46.95
N ILE A 282 36.29 11.26 46.53
CA ILE A 282 36.57 11.55 45.12
C ILE A 282 38.07 11.84 44.97
N PHE A 283 38.70 11.21 43.98
CA PHE A 283 40.07 11.45 43.53
C PHE A 283 40.09 11.54 41.99
N THR A 284 41.08 12.20 41.40
CA THR A 284 41.20 12.32 39.94
C THR A 284 42.66 12.30 39.51
N THR A 285 42.97 11.54 38.45
CA THR A 285 44.30 11.55 37.82
C THR A 285 44.20 11.33 36.32
N ASN A 286 45.18 11.85 35.58
CA ASN A 286 45.40 11.57 34.17
C ASN A 286 46.81 11.03 33.88
N THR A 287 47.46 10.47 34.90
CA THR A 287 48.86 10.00 34.85
C THR A 287 49.02 8.48 34.83
N LEU A 288 47.93 7.74 34.63
CA LEU A 288 47.98 6.28 34.46
C LEU A 288 48.70 5.93 33.16
N SER A 289 49.64 4.99 33.23
CA SER A 289 50.36 4.46 32.07
C SER A 289 49.45 3.60 31.18
N VAL A 290 49.82 3.37 29.92
CA VAL A 290 49.11 2.42 29.03
C VAL A 290 49.18 0.99 29.58
N GLY A 291 48.05 0.29 29.58
CA GLY A 291 47.90 -1.10 30.00
C GLY A 291 46.60 -1.38 30.77
N THR A 292 46.36 -2.64 31.13
CA THR A 292 45.26 -3.03 32.04
C THR A 292 45.74 -3.01 33.49
N HIS A 293 45.17 -2.11 34.27
CA HIS A 293 45.41 -1.93 35.69
C HIS A 293 44.46 -2.81 36.51
N VAL A 294 44.96 -3.32 37.64
CA VAL A 294 44.14 -3.45 38.84
C VAL A 294 44.18 -2.09 39.53
N LEU A 295 43.03 -1.46 39.73
CA LEU A 295 42.89 -0.23 40.50
C LEU A 295 42.31 -0.58 41.87
N SER A 296 43.02 -0.20 42.94
CA SER A 296 42.69 -0.57 44.31
C SER A 296 42.39 0.68 45.15
N MET A 297 41.25 0.65 45.85
CA MET A 297 40.88 1.63 46.89
C MET A 297 41.06 0.96 48.25
N THR A 298 41.96 1.47 49.09
CA THR A 298 42.15 1.00 50.47
C THR A 298 41.75 2.09 51.46
N VAL A 299 40.82 1.76 52.36
CA VAL A 299 40.37 2.60 53.48
C VAL A 299 40.98 2.07 54.76
N GLU A 300 41.56 2.94 55.60
CA GLU A 300 42.22 2.59 56.87
C GLU A 300 41.75 3.53 58.01
N ASP A 301 41.63 2.99 59.24
CA ASP A 301 41.25 3.71 60.46
C ASP A 301 42.46 4.17 61.32
N GLU A 302 42.25 4.68 62.54
CA GLU A 302 43.35 5.17 63.39
C GLU A 302 44.13 4.07 64.15
N VAL A 303 43.68 2.81 64.07
CA VAL A 303 44.35 1.65 64.69
C VAL A 303 44.96 0.67 63.67
N GLY A 304 44.73 0.90 62.37
CA GLY A 304 45.30 0.15 61.25
C GLY A 304 44.44 -1.00 60.73
N LEU A 305 43.13 -1.04 61.04
CA LEU A 305 42.21 -1.92 60.33
C LEU A 305 41.81 -1.28 59.01
N SER A 306 41.64 -2.12 57.98
CA SER A 306 41.43 -1.64 56.63
C SER A 306 40.49 -2.50 55.78
N CYS A 307 39.93 -1.87 54.75
CA CYS A 307 39.13 -2.48 53.70
C CYS A 307 39.69 -2.07 52.34
N THR A 308 40.03 -3.06 51.51
CA THR A 308 40.50 -2.86 50.14
C THR A 308 39.44 -3.32 49.14
N ARG A 309 39.27 -2.56 48.07
CA ARG A 309 38.40 -2.92 46.95
C ARG A 309 39.11 -2.71 45.62
N ASP A 310 39.15 -3.77 44.82
CA ASP A 310 39.83 -3.81 43.53
C ASP A 310 38.83 -3.81 42.36
N ILE A 311 39.22 -3.19 41.25
CA ILE A 311 38.59 -3.32 39.93
C ILE A 311 39.66 -3.50 38.83
N LEU A 312 39.24 -3.99 37.66
CA LEU A 312 40.06 -3.92 36.44
C LEU A 312 39.69 -2.68 35.63
N PHE A 313 40.66 -2.01 35.03
CA PHE A 313 40.45 -0.86 34.15
C PHE A 313 41.60 -0.75 33.14
N THR A 314 41.34 -0.44 31.87
CA THR A 314 42.38 -0.37 30.83
C THR A 314 42.60 1.07 30.35
N ILE A 315 43.87 1.44 30.17
CA ILE A 315 44.28 2.67 29.50
C ILE A 315 44.96 2.28 28.19
N GLY A 316 44.50 2.84 27.06
CA GLY A 316 45.06 2.60 25.74
C GLY A 316 45.20 3.88 24.91
N ASN A 317 45.85 3.80 23.75
CA ASN A 317 45.77 4.84 22.73
C ASN A 317 44.60 4.55 21.78
N ALA A 318 43.92 5.59 21.30
CA ALA A 318 42.93 5.41 20.23
C ALA A 318 43.63 5.25 18.87
N PRO A 319 43.14 4.36 17.99
CA PRO A 319 43.74 4.12 16.67
C PRO A 319 43.74 5.38 15.80
N SER A 320 44.74 5.52 14.92
CA SER A 320 44.81 6.62 13.95
C SER A 320 44.06 6.32 12.66
N LEU A 321 43.44 7.35 12.07
CA LEU A 321 42.60 7.28 10.88
C LEU A 321 42.84 8.50 9.98
N GLU A 322 43.10 8.28 8.70
CA GLU A 322 43.10 9.32 7.65
C GLU A 322 42.35 8.82 6.40
N ILE A 323 41.14 9.35 6.16
CA ILE A 323 40.37 9.13 4.92
C ILE A 323 41.13 9.76 3.75
N THR A 324 41.55 8.92 2.80
CA THR A 324 42.32 9.33 1.62
C THR A 324 41.46 9.48 0.36
N GLN A 325 40.32 8.75 0.27
CA GLN A 325 39.31 8.92 -0.78
C GLN A 325 37.89 8.64 -0.25
N PRO A 326 36.84 9.26 -0.84
CA PRO A 326 36.91 10.40 -1.76
C PRO A 326 37.42 11.67 -1.03
N SER A 327 37.70 12.75 -1.78
CA SER A 327 38.07 14.02 -1.15
C SER A 327 36.85 14.73 -0.58
N ASP A 328 37.00 15.40 0.56
CA ASP A 328 35.96 16.26 1.14
C ASP A 328 35.43 17.29 0.12
N GLY A 329 34.11 17.41 0.01
CA GLY A 329 33.41 18.22 -0.98
C GLY A 329 33.38 17.66 -2.41
N SER A 330 33.62 16.35 -2.61
CA SER A 330 33.47 15.71 -3.93
C SER A 330 32.00 15.46 -4.29
N SER A 331 31.65 15.63 -5.57
CA SER A 331 30.33 15.31 -6.10
C SER A 331 30.33 14.14 -7.10
N PHE A 332 29.26 13.35 -7.07
CA PHE A 332 29.04 12.13 -7.86
C PHE A 332 27.57 12.06 -8.32
N SER A 333 27.23 11.15 -9.23
CA SER A 333 25.83 10.87 -9.60
C SER A 333 25.33 9.60 -8.91
N GLU A 334 24.05 9.56 -8.56
CA GLU A 334 23.35 8.39 -8.01
C GLU A 334 23.66 7.11 -8.80
N GLY A 335 23.90 5.99 -8.10
CA GLY A 335 24.29 4.72 -8.71
C GLY A 335 25.76 4.59 -9.15
N THR A 336 26.57 5.65 -9.05
CA THR A 336 28.01 5.62 -9.38
C THR A 336 28.82 4.94 -8.26
N GLY A 337 29.77 4.08 -8.62
CA GLY A 337 30.71 3.49 -7.66
C GLY A 337 31.72 4.49 -7.14
N ILE A 338 31.49 5.01 -5.93
CA ILE A 338 32.42 5.86 -5.18
C ILE A 338 33.45 4.95 -4.50
N LEU A 339 34.73 5.32 -4.51
CA LEU A 339 35.79 4.61 -3.77
C LEU A 339 36.04 5.32 -2.44
N PHE A 340 35.70 4.64 -1.35
CA PHE A 340 36.08 5.01 0.00
C PHE A 340 37.37 4.30 0.38
N ALA A 341 38.35 5.03 0.90
CA ALA A 341 39.62 4.49 1.34
C ALA A 341 40.19 5.31 2.50
N ALA A 342 40.82 4.62 3.46
CA ALA A 342 41.48 5.24 4.59
C ALA A 342 42.81 4.53 4.92
N GLU A 343 43.80 5.32 5.35
CA GLU A 343 45.01 4.81 5.99
C GLU A 343 44.77 4.79 7.51
N ILE A 344 45.08 3.66 8.14
CA ILE A 344 44.80 3.35 9.53
C ILE A 344 46.06 2.75 10.15
N SER A 345 46.42 3.19 11.35
CA SER A 345 47.47 2.54 12.14
C SER A 345 47.22 2.65 13.63
N ASP A 346 47.62 1.62 14.38
CA ASP A 346 47.57 1.65 15.83
C ASP A 346 48.96 1.35 16.46
N SER A 347 49.08 1.66 17.76
CA SER A 347 50.28 1.56 18.59
C SER A 347 50.36 0.26 19.39
N GLU A 348 49.20 -0.30 19.76
CA GLU A 348 49.05 -1.53 20.54
C GLU A 348 48.67 -2.74 19.67
N ASP A 349 47.77 -2.56 18.69
CA ASP A 349 47.16 -3.62 17.87
C ASP A 349 47.70 -3.74 16.43
N LEU A 350 47.47 -4.91 15.81
CA LEU A 350 47.77 -5.13 14.40
C LEU A 350 46.63 -4.65 13.49
N PRO A 351 46.90 -4.17 12.26
CA PRO A 351 45.85 -3.76 11.31
C PRO A 351 44.79 -4.82 10.97
N SER A 352 45.07 -6.11 11.20
CA SER A 352 44.10 -7.20 11.04
C SER A 352 43.10 -7.33 12.18
N ASP A 353 43.41 -6.74 13.33
CA ASP A 353 42.72 -6.96 14.60
C ASP A 353 41.83 -5.73 14.94
N LEU A 354 42.10 -4.60 14.27
CA LEU A 354 41.23 -3.42 14.18
C LEU A 354 39.98 -3.69 13.32
N VAL A 355 38.92 -2.91 13.53
CA VAL A 355 37.71 -2.91 12.69
C VAL A 355 37.39 -1.47 12.28
N VAL A 356 37.22 -1.20 10.98
CA VAL A 356 36.67 0.07 10.49
C VAL A 356 35.25 -0.12 9.95
N SER A 357 34.35 0.75 10.39
CA SER A 357 32.96 0.85 9.94
C SER A 357 32.77 2.18 9.21
N TRP A 358 32.05 2.17 8.09
CA TRP A 358 31.72 3.33 7.28
C TRP A 358 30.21 3.56 7.33
N THR A 359 29.80 4.79 7.66
CA THR A 359 28.39 5.18 7.79
C THR A 359 28.09 6.47 7.03
N SER A 360 26.86 6.61 6.54
CA SER A 360 26.28 7.87 6.08
C SER A 360 25.18 8.30 7.05
N ASP A 361 25.08 9.61 7.27
CA ASP A 361 23.95 10.26 7.93
C ASP A 361 22.59 10.12 7.19
N ILE A 362 22.60 9.81 5.89
CA ILE A 362 21.40 9.54 5.08
C ILE A 362 21.14 8.02 4.99
N ASP A 363 22.11 7.24 4.52
CA ASP A 363 21.90 5.81 4.20
C ASP A 363 22.21 4.84 5.36
N GLY A 364 22.73 5.34 6.50
CA GLY A 364 23.09 4.51 7.65
C GLY A 364 24.40 3.73 7.44
N ALA A 365 24.45 2.48 7.92
CA ALA A 365 25.65 1.65 7.85
C ALA A 365 25.93 1.17 6.40
N LEU A 366 27.11 1.51 5.88
CA LEU A 366 27.49 1.26 4.49
C LEU A 366 28.34 -0.01 4.35
N TYR A 367 29.39 -0.14 5.17
CA TYR A 367 30.31 -1.26 5.12
C TYR A 367 31.20 -1.35 6.36
N GLU A 368 31.57 -2.56 6.78
CA GLU A 368 32.44 -2.80 7.93
C GLU A 368 33.47 -3.91 7.62
N HIS A 369 34.75 -3.66 7.90
CA HIS A 369 35.82 -4.65 7.75
C HIS A 369 37.11 -4.28 8.49
N SER A 370 37.99 -5.25 8.71
CA SER A 370 39.37 -4.99 9.19
C SER A 370 40.28 -4.46 8.08
N PRO A 371 41.15 -3.47 8.35
CA PRO A 371 42.18 -2.99 7.43
C PRO A 371 43.07 -4.12 6.86
N ASN A 372 43.74 -3.84 5.75
CA ASN A 372 44.74 -4.77 5.21
C ASN A 372 46.07 -4.72 6.01
N ALA A 373 46.99 -5.63 5.71
CA ALA A 373 48.27 -5.75 6.42
C ALA A 373 49.22 -4.53 6.25
N ASP A 374 48.92 -3.60 5.35
CA ASP A 374 49.64 -2.32 5.16
C ASP A 374 48.92 -1.15 5.87
N GLY A 375 47.84 -1.40 6.62
CA GLY A 375 47.03 -0.38 7.29
C GLY A 375 45.92 0.24 6.44
N ILE A 376 45.68 -0.25 5.21
CA ILE A 376 44.74 0.38 4.28
C ILE A 376 43.38 -0.31 4.33
N ALA A 377 42.33 0.46 4.63
CA ALA A 377 40.94 0.08 4.39
C ALA A 377 40.45 0.65 3.05
N GLN A 378 39.62 -0.12 2.31
CA GLN A 378 39.04 0.35 1.05
C GLN A 378 37.78 -0.43 0.66
N ILE A 379 36.76 0.29 0.19
CA ILE A 379 35.52 -0.27 -0.35
C ILE A 379 34.99 0.62 -1.48
N SER A 380 34.31 0.04 -2.47
CA SER A 380 33.54 0.84 -3.43
C SER A 380 32.04 0.61 -3.23
N ILE A 381 31.31 1.71 -3.06
CA ILE A 381 29.87 1.74 -2.77
C ILE A 381 29.18 2.49 -3.91
N ASN A 382 28.11 1.90 -4.45
CA ASN A 382 27.33 2.46 -5.56
C ASN A 382 25.82 2.54 -5.25
N THR A 383 25.47 2.45 -3.97
CA THR A 383 24.10 2.34 -3.46
C THR A 383 23.73 3.45 -2.47
N LEU A 384 24.52 4.53 -2.44
CA LEU A 384 24.16 5.75 -1.72
C LEU A 384 22.97 6.40 -2.43
N SER A 385 22.02 6.92 -1.63
CA SER A 385 20.92 7.74 -2.12
C SER A 385 21.43 9.06 -2.72
N TYR A 386 20.54 9.89 -3.26
CA TYR A 386 20.89 11.27 -3.62
C TYR A 386 20.83 12.20 -2.40
N GLY A 387 21.66 13.25 -2.39
CA GLY A 387 21.72 14.25 -1.33
C GLY A 387 23.14 14.68 -0.93
N MET A 388 23.23 15.38 0.20
CA MET A 388 24.49 15.75 0.85
C MET A 388 24.78 14.79 2.01
N HIS A 389 25.74 13.89 1.82
CA HIS A 389 26.08 12.87 2.81
C HIS A 389 27.29 13.33 3.63
N ASN A 390 27.19 13.25 4.95
CA ASN A 390 28.34 13.22 5.84
C ASN A 390 28.72 11.75 6.05
N ILE A 391 29.83 11.35 5.44
CA ILE A 391 30.36 9.99 5.53
C ILE A 391 31.33 9.95 6.71
N THR A 392 30.99 9.18 7.73
CA THR A 392 31.85 8.92 8.88
C THR A 392 32.54 7.57 8.70
N ALA A 393 33.87 7.56 8.77
CA ALA A 393 34.62 6.34 9.05
C ALA A 393 34.95 6.32 10.55
N SER A 394 34.70 5.19 11.20
CA SER A 394 34.98 4.94 12.61
C SER A 394 35.85 3.69 12.72
N VAL A 395 37.06 3.81 13.27
CA VAL A 395 37.94 2.64 13.51
C VAL A 395 38.05 2.35 15.00
N PHE A 396 37.85 1.09 15.36
CA PHE A 396 37.92 0.53 16.71
C PHE A 396 39.16 -0.37 16.85
N ASP A 397 39.79 -0.34 18.03
CA ASP A 397 40.84 -1.29 18.45
C ASP A 397 40.26 -2.52 19.19
N THR A 398 41.11 -3.41 19.69
CA THR A 398 40.66 -4.57 20.49
C THR A 398 40.28 -4.22 21.93
N SER A 399 40.56 -3.00 22.41
CA SER A 399 40.17 -2.51 23.73
C SER A 399 38.79 -1.81 23.74
N GLY A 400 38.29 -1.41 22.58
CA GLY A 400 37.05 -0.64 22.40
C GLY A 400 37.26 0.88 22.33
N LEU A 401 38.51 1.36 22.26
CA LEU A 401 38.83 2.73 21.91
C LEU A 401 38.67 2.94 20.40
N TYR A 402 38.30 4.16 20.00
CA TYR A 402 37.99 4.44 18.60
C TYR A 402 38.33 5.87 18.19
N THR A 403 38.49 6.06 16.88
CA THR A 403 38.63 7.37 16.24
C THR A 403 37.69 7.49 15.06
N ASP A 404 36.96 8.61 15.01
CA ASP A 404 36.10 8.99 13.91
C ASP A 404 36.78 10.02 12.99
N GLN A 405 36.52 9.93 11.69
CA GLN A 405 36.73 11.02 10.74
C GLN A 405 35.51 11.15 9.82
N ILE A 406 35.12 12.40 9.55
CA ILE A 406 33.98 12.74 8.69
C ILE A 406 34.47 13.49 7.44
N ILE A 407 33.90 13.17 6.29
CA ILE A 407 33.95 13.98 5.06
C ILE A 407 32.53 14.24 4.56
N SER A 408 32.30 15.36 3.87
CA SER A 408 31.04 15.61 3.16
C SER A 408 31.18 15.27 1.67
N ILE A 409 30.17 14.62 1.08
CA ILE A 409 30.05 14.40 -0.38
C ILE A 409 28.65 14.72 -0.87
N GLU A 410 28.54 15.04 -2.16
CA GLU A 410 27.28 15.32 -2.85
C GLU A 410 26.97 14.18 -3.84
N VAL A 411 25.77 13.62 -3.78
CA VAL A 411 25.28 12.61 -4.73
C VAL A 411 24.08 13.21 -5.46
N ASN A 412 24.27 13.58 -6.71
CA ASN A 412 23.25 14.16 -7.58
C ASN A 412 22.25 13.08 -8.01
N GLY A 413 20.96 13.29 -7.73
CA GLY A 413 19.88 12.40 -8.13
C GLY A 413 19.69 12.29 -9.65
N LEU A 414 18.84 11.36 -10.06
CA LEU A 414 18.41 11.23 -11.46
C LEU A 414 17.06 11.95 -11.70
N PRO A 415 16.93 12.77 -12.76
CA PRO A 415 15.66 13.43 -13.07
C PRO A 415 14.58 12.41 -13.47
N SER A 416 13.40 12.50 -12.87
CA SER A 416 12.36 11.47 -12.99
C SER A 416 11.84 11.27 -14.41
N ALA A 417 11.32 10.08 -14.71
CA ALA A 417 10.86 9.74 -16.06
C ALA A 417 9.68 10.62 -16.52
N PRO A 418 9.72 11.19 -17.75
CA PRO A 418 8.66 12.05 -18.24
C PRO A 418 7.37 11.29 -18.54
N GLU A 419 6.25 11.94 -18.31
CA GLU A 419 5.00 11.61 -19.00
C GLU A 419 5.17 11.96 -20.48
N VAL A 420 5.15 10.95 -21.35
CA VAL A 420 5.26 11.09 -22.80
C VAL A 420 3.87 10.99 -23.41
N LEU A 421 3.49 12.00 -24.20
CA LEU A 421 2.24 12.02 -24.96
C LEU A 421 2.55 12.05 -26.47
N ILE A 422 1.85 11.21 -27.23
CA ILE A 422 1.78 11.29 -28.69
C ILE A 422 0.41 11.82 -29.08
N THR A 423 0.38 12.75 -30.04
CA THR A 423 -0.84 13.34 -30.59
C THR A 423 -0.87 13.24 -32.13
N PRO A 424 -2.02 12.92 -32.75
CA PRO A 424 -3.25 12.42 -32.12
C PRO A 424 -3.07 11.02 -31.51
N GLN A 425 -3.93 10.64 -30.56
CA GLN A 425 -3.85 9.32 -29.89
C GLN A 425 -4.33 8.15 -30.76
N ASN A 426 -5.21 8.42 -31.73
CA ASN A 426 -5.66 7.46 -32.76
C ASN A 426 -5.26 8.00 -34.15
N PRO A 427 -3.96 7.97 -34.50
CA PRO A 427 -3.48 8.51 -35.77
C PRO A 427 -3.85 7.61 -36.95
N THR A 428 -4.08 8.23 -38.10
CA THR A 428 -4.22 7.57 -39.41
C THR A 428 -2.93 7.70 -40.21
N THR A 429 -2.85 7.06 -41.38
CA THR A 429 -1.76 7.29 -42.36
C THR A 429 -1.70 8.73 -42.91
N SER A 430 -2.70 9.57 -42.62
CA SER A 430 -2.71 10.99 -42.96
C SER A 430 -2.21 11.93 -41.85
N ASP A 431 -1.94 11.41 -40.64
CA ASP A 431 -1.58 12.22 -39.46
C ASP A 431 -0.06 12.26 -39.20
N ASP A 432 0.48 13.46 -39.00
CA ASP A 432 1.82 13.65 -38.43
C ASP A 432 1.78 13.42 -36.91
N LEU A 433 2.58 12.49 -36.39
CA LEU A 433 2.67 12.22 -34.95
C LEU A 433 3.49 13.32 -34.27
N ASN A 434 2.86 14.02 -33.34
CA ASN A 434 3.50 15.07 -32.54
C ASN A 434 3.63 14.62 -31.09
N GLY A 435 4.88 14.43 -30.67
CA GLY A 435 5.30 14.00 -29.35
C GLY A 435 5.68 15.15 -28.43
N SER A 436 5.28 15.05 -27.17
CA SER A 436 5.66 15.98 -26.11
C SER A 436 5.98 15.22 -24.82
N ALA A 437 6.96 15.73 -24.06
CA ALA A 437 7.32 15.22 -22.74
C ALA A 437 7.18 16.31 -21.67
N SER A 438 6.68 15.92 -20.50
CA SER A 438 6.52 16.80 -19.33
C SER A 438 6.50 15.97 -18.04
N GLY A 439 6.52 16.63 -16.88
CA GLY A 439 6.34 15.96 -15.58
C GLY A 439 7.60 15.36 -14.98
N SER A 440 8.74 15.33 -15.70
CA SER A 440 10.03 15.07 -15.06
C SER A 440 10.32 16.12 -13.99
N ILE A 441 10.67 15.64 -12.81
CA ILE A 441 11.10 16.42 -11.66
C ILE A 441 12.48 15.91 -11.29
N ASP A 442 13.41 16.85 -11.16
CA ASP A 442 14.72 16.64 -10.62
C ASP A 442 14.68 16.80 -9.08
N PRO A 443 15.29 15.90 -8.28
CA PRO A 443 15.18 15.96 -6.81
C PRO A 443 15.80 17.24 -6.21
N GLU A 444 16.93 17.66 -6.78
CA GLU A 444 17.64 18.92 -6.50
C GLU A 444 16.95 20.14 -7.16
N ASN A 445 15.87 19.90 -7.91
CA ASN A 445 15.07 20.88 -8.65
C ASN A 445 15.90 21.64 -9.72
N ALA A 446 16.84 20.95 -10.37
CA ALA A 446 17.56 21.40 -11.56
C ALA A 446 16.66 21.49 -12.80
N SER A 447 17.17 22.09 -13.88
CA SER A 447 16.40 22.38 -15.08
C SER A 447 16.43 21.24 -16.10
N VAL A 448 15.48 20.30 -15.98
CA VAL A 448 15.38 19.14 -16.88
C VAL A 448 15.16 19.55 -18.34
N THR A 449 15.93 18.92 -19.22
CA THR A 449 15.85 18.96 -20.69
C THR A 449 15.50 17.56 -21.24
N TYR A 450 15.12 17.47 -22.52
CA TYR A 450 14.61 16.22 -23.11
C TYR A 450 15.29 15.87 -24.45
N SER A 451 15.66 14.60 -24.60
CA SER A 451 16.08 14.01 -25.89
C SER A 451 15.05 12.99 -26.38
N TYR A 452 14.70 13.05 -27.67
CA TYR A 452 13.60 12.30 -28.29
C TYR A 452 14.14 11.22 -29.23
N SER A 453 13.49 10.05 -29.27
CA SER A 453 13.83 8.96 -30.20
C SER A 453 12.58 8.14 -30.54
N TRP A 454 12.30 7.97 -31.83
CA TRP A 454 11.18 7.13 -32.29
C TRP A 454 11.65 5.71 -32.62
N LEU A 455 10.85 4.71 -32.22
CA LEU A 455 11.04 3.30 -32.51
C LEU A 455 9.87 2.78 -33.34
N LEU A 456 10.17 2.08 -34.43
CA LEU A 456 9.19 1.38 -35.27
C LEU A 456 9.13 -0.09 -34.82
N ASN A 457 7.97 -0.53 -34.33
CA ASN A 457 7.74 -1.88 -33.80
C ASN A 457 8.82 -2.30 -32.78
N GLY A 458 9.20 -1.39 -31.87
CA GLY A 458 10.24 -1.59 -30.86
C GLY A 458 11.70 -1.50 -31.36
N SER A 459 11.94 -1.22 -32.64
CA SER A 459 13.29 -1.03 -33.20
C SER A 459 13.62 0.46 -33.41
N SER A 460 14.71 0.93 -32.82
CA SER A 460 15.14 2.34 -32.90
C SER A 460 15.36 2.82 -34.34
N THR A 461 14.84 4.01 -34.66
CA THR A 461 14.98 4.66 -35.97
C THR A 461 15.96 5.84 -35.93
N SER A 462 16.15 6.53 -37.06
CA SER A 462 16.91 7.78 -37.14
C SER A 462 16.09 9.03 -36.80
N HIS A 463 14.82 8.91 -36.39
CA HIS A 463 13.98 10.05 -36.07
C HIS A 463 14.16 10.46 -34.60
N THR A 464 14.75 11.64 -34.36
CA THR A 464 15.04 12.19 -33.02
C THR A 464 14.40 13.57 -32.81
N SER A 465 13.28 13.83 -33.48
CA SER A 465 12.51 15.08 -33.43
C SER A 465 11.24 14.87 -32.60
N THR A 466 10.63 15.96 -32.13
CA THR A 466 9.28 15.94 -31.53
C THR A 466 8.20 15.50 -32.53
N THR A 467 8.43 15.65 -33.83
CA THR A 467 7.45 15.30 -34.87
C THR A 467 7.98 14.17 -35.77
N LEU A 468 7.18 13.12 -35.93
CA LEU A 468 7.33 12.10 -36.96
C LEU A 468 6.28 12.35 -38.06
N PRO A 469 6.67 12.61 -39.31
CA PRO A 469 5.71 12.93 -40.36
C PRO A 469 4.99 11.68 -40.87
N SER A 470 3.71 11.82 -41.18
CA SER A 470 2.82 10.87 -41.89
C SER A 470 3.51 10.15 -43.07
N SER A 471 4.28 10.89 -43.87
CA SER A 471 5.09 10.32 -44.97
C SER A 471 6.16 9.27 -44.58
N SER A 472 6.35 9.01 -43.29
CA SER A 472 7.23 7.98 -42.73
C SER A 472 6.47 6.84 -42.03
N THR A 473 5.13 6.84 -42.04
CA THR A 473 4.28 5.84 -41.39
C THR A 473 3.43 5.05 -42.40
N ASN A 474 2.99 3.85 -42.01
CA ASN A 474 2.09 2.99 -42.80
C ASN A 474 1.00 2.36 -41.90
N ARG A 475 -0.17 2.04 -42.48
CA ARG A 475 -1.28 1.39 -41.77
C ARG A 475 -0.83 0.11 -41.06
N GLY A 476 -1.16 0.01 -39.77
CA GLY A 476 -0.82 -1.14 -38.91
C GLY A 476 0.58 -1.12 -38.29
N GLU A 477 1.40 -0.09 -38.53
CA GLU A 477 2.65 0.10 -37.79
C GLU A 477 2.40 0.55 -36.35
N VAL A 478 3.22 0.05 -35.41
CA VAL A 478 3.28 0.57 -34.03
C VAL A 478 4.48 1.49 -33.92
N TRP A 479 4.24 2.74 -33.59
CA TRP A 479 5.27 3.76 -33.37
C TRP A 479 5.35 4.13 -31.90
N THR A 480 6.49 3.85 -31.29
CA THR A 480 6.82 4.21 -29.91
C THR A 480 7.68 5.46 -29.91
N LEU A 481 7.30 6.47 -29.13
CA LEU A 481 8.17 7.58 -28.79
C LEU A 481 8.81 7.31 -27.44
N ARG A 482 10.14 7.31 -27.41
CA ARG A 482 10.97 7.33 -26.20
C ARG A 482 11.51 8.73 -25.97
N VAL A 483 11.43 9.22 -24.74
CA VAL A 483 12.01 10.51 -24.34
C VAL A 483 12.84 10.34 -23.07
N THR A 484 14.11 10.74 -23.12
CA THR A 484 15.04 10.65 -22.00
C THR A 484 15.22 12.05 -21.38
N PRO A 485 15.00 12.21 -20.05
CA PRO A 485 15.26 13.45 -19.34
C PRO A 485 16.76 13.62 -19.03
N ASN A 486 17.24 14.86 -18.97
CA ASN A 486 18.62 15.19 -18.58
C ASN A 486 18.64 16.52 -17.81
N ASP A 487 19.21 16.54 -16.61
CA ASP A 487 19.31 17.69 -15.68
C ASP A 487 20.38 18.72 -16.07
N GLY A 488 21.32 18.33 -16.93
CA GLY A 488 22.53 19.05 -17.31
C GLY A 488 23.83 18.29 -16.98
N ILE A 489 23.74 17.19 -16.23
CA ILE A 489 24.85 16.36 -15.73
C ILE A 489 24.68 14.90 -16.21
N VAL A 490 23.49 14.33 -16.06
CA VAL A 490 23.20 12.88 -16.22
C VAL A 490 21.83 12.63 -16.87
N ASP A 491 21.73 11.53 -17.63
CA ASP A 491 20.46 11.06 -18.21
C ASP A 491 19.65 10.27 -17.17
N GLY A 492 18.41 10.68 -16.93
CA GLY A 492 17.46 9.94 -16.09
C GLY A 492 16.71 8.83 -16.84
N PRO A 493 15.85 8.06 -16.15
CA PRO A 493 15.04 7.02 -16.78
C PRO A 493 14.14 7.58 -17.90
N ALA A 494 14.14 6.93 -19.06
CA ALA A 494 13.35 7.37 -20.21
C ALA A 494 11.86 6.97 -20.07
N GLY A 495 10.96 7.89 -20.41
CA GLY A 495 9.54 7.61 -20.60
C GLY A 495 9.27 7.11 -22.02
N GLU A 496 8.27 6.24 -22.18
CA GLU A 496 7.85 5.71 -23.48
C GLU A 496 6.31 5.72 -23.61
N ASN A 497 5.81 6.05 -24.80
CA ASN A 497 4.39 5.91 -25.17
C ASN A 497 4.29 5.40 -26.63
N SER A 498 3.22 4.71 -26.99
CA SER A 498 3.06 4.06 -28.30
C SER A 498 1.67 4.29 -28.90
N VAL A 499 1.63 4.49 -30.22
CA VAL A 499 0.40 4.55 -31.03
C VAL A 499 0.45 3.55 -32.17
N THR A 500 -0.71 3.10 -32.65
CA THR A 500 -0.84 2.26 -33.85
C THR A 500 -1.50 3.08 -34.96
N ILE A 501 -0.97 3.00 -36.18
CA ILE A 501 -1.48 3.77 -37.32
C ILE A 501 -2.74 3.09 -37.89
N GLY A 502 -3.90 3.76 -37.80
CA GLY A 502 -5.19 3.33 -38.35
C GLY A 502 -5.41 3.71 -39.82
N ASN A 503 -6.58 3.35 -40.35
CA ASN A 503 -7.00 3.73 -41.71
C ASN A 503 -7.37 5.22 -41.76
N ALA A 504 -6.93 5.94 -42.79
CA ALA A 504 -7.46 7.25 -43.12
C ALA A 504 -8.80 7.11 -43.89
N PRO A 505 -9.74 8.07 -43.77
CA PRO A 505 -10.94 8.07 -44.60
C PRO A 505 -10.59 8.52 -46.05
N PRO A 506 -11.37 8.09 -47.04
CA PRO A 506 -11.21 8.54 -48.42
C PRO A 506 -11.59 10.02 -48.57
N SER A 507 -11.08 10.70 -49.60
CA SER A 507 -11.36 12.12 -49.87
C SER A 507 -11.77 12.38 -51.32
N ILE A 508 -12.85 13.14 -51.52
CA ILE A 508 -13.40 13.56 -52.82
C ILE A 508 -12.98 14.99 -53.15
N THR A 509 -11.88 15.11 -53.89
CA THR A 509 -11.30 16.38 -54.32
C THR A 509 -12.13 17.15 -55.36
N GLN A 510 -12.97 16.46 -56.14
CA GLN A 510 -13.81 17.06 -57.17
C GLN A 510 -15.05 16.21 -57.45
N VAL A 511 -16.19 16.87 -57.68
CA VAL A 511 -17.40 16.30 -58.30
C VAL A 511 -17.81 17.21 -59.46
N SER A 512 -18.33 16.64 -60.56
CA SER A 512 -18.82 17.42 -61.71
C SER A 512 -19.97 16.72 -62.44
N ILE A 513 -20.87 17.53 -63.00
CA ILE A 513 -21.98 17.10 -63.85
C ILE A 513 -21.70 17.56 -65.29
N SER A 514 -21.96 16.69 -66.27
CA SER A 514 -21.84 16.95 -67.70
C SER A 514 -23.11 16.48 -68.43
N PRO A 515 -23.68 17.25 -69.38
CA PRO A 515 -23.30 18.63 -69.71
C PRO A 515 -23.60 19.60 -68.57
N ASN A 516 -22.89 20.73 -68.53
CA ASN A 516 -23.04 21.77 -67.50
C ASN A 516 -24.09 22.83 -67.83
N THR A 517 -24.74 22.73 -68.99
CA THR A 517 -25.92 23.51 -69.41
C THR A 517 -26.94 22.58 -70.10
N PRO A 518 -27.53 21.61 -69.38
CA PRO A 518 -28.46 20.64 -69.95
C PRO A 518 -29.82 21.25 -70.29
N THR A 519 -30.50 20.65 -71.26
CA THR A 519 -31.93 20.82 -71.56
C THR A 519 -32.74 19.66 -70.95
N THR A 520 -34.08 19.73 -70.97
CA THR A 520 -34.91 18.59 -70.50
C THR A 520 -34.76 17.32 -71.35
N SER A 521 -34.13 17.42 -72.53
CA SER A 521 -33.83 16.29 -73.42
C SER A 521 -32.48 15.60 -73.18
N ASP A 522 -31.61 16.14 -72.32
CA ASP A 522 -30.24 15.63 -72.12
C ASP A 522 -30.15 14.48 -71.11
N GLN A 523 -29.20 13.57 -71.33
CA GLN A 523 -28.70 12.65 -70.30
C GLN A 523 -27.59 13.36 -69.51
N LEU A 524 -27.72 13.41 -68.18
CA LEU A 524 -26.64 13.87 -67.30
C LEU A 524 -25.70 12.72 -66.95
N HIS A 525 -24.40 13.01 -66.89
CA HIS A 525 -23.39 12.15 -66.29
C HIS A 525 -22.72 12.88 -65.12
N CYS A 526 -22.64 12.20 -63.97
CA CYS A 526 -21.95 12.68 -62.78
C CYS A 526 -20.66 11.90 -62.57
N SER A 527 -19.56 12.61 -62.35
CA SER A 527 -18.22 12.05 -62.17
C SER A 527 -17.51 12.70 -60.99
N ALA A 528 -16.64 11.95 -60.32
CA ALA A 528 -15.90 12.41 -59.15
C ALA A 528 -14.45 11.93 -59.18
N VAL A 529 -13.56 12.67 -58.51
CA VAL A 529 -12.17 12.30 -58.27
C VAL A 529 -11.98 12.08 -56.77
N ALA A 530 -12.02 10.81 -56.38
CA ALA A 530 -11.74 10.37 -55.01
C ALA A 530 -10.37 9.68 -54.94
N SER A 531 -9.72 9.82 -53.79
CA SER A 531 -8.44 9.18 -53.47
C SER A 531 -8.40 8.84 -51.98
N ASP A 532 -7.77 7.72 -51.67
CA ASP A 532 -7.58 7.20 -50.31
C ASP A 532 -6.07 6.89 -50.13
N PRO A 533 -5.46 7.14 -48.96
CA PRO A 533 -4.04 6.83 -48.73
C PRO A 533 -3.74 5.33 -48.62
N ASP A 534 -4.72 4.54 -48.14
CA ASP A 534 -4.56 3.14 -47.75
C ASP A 534 -5.08 2.17 -48.82
N GLU A 535 -6.16 2.53 -49.54
CA GLU A 535 -6.74 1.67 -50.58
C GLU A 535 -7.31 2.40 -51.81
N THR A 536 -8.44 1.94 -52.38
CA THR A 536 -9.10 2.55 -53.54
C THR A 536 -10.60 2.58 -53.29
N PRO A 537 -11.21 3.77 -53.08
CA PRO A 537 -12.56 3.86 -52.54
C PRO A 537 -13.63 3.53 -53.58
N VAL A 538 -14.73 2.95 -53.12
CA VAL A 538 -15.91 2.63 -53.91
C VAL A 538 -16.81 3.86 -54.02
N LEU A 539 -17.20 4.25 -55.24
CA LEU A 539 -18.09 5.38 -55.49
C LEU A 539 -19.56 4.95 -55.57
N SER A 540 -20.42 5.73 -54.93
CA SER A 540 -21.88 5.65 -55.02
C SER A 540 -22.48 7.03 -55.31
N TYR A 541 -23.66 7.07 -55.94
CA TYR A 541 -24.24 8.28 -56.52
C TYR A 541 -25.69 8.46 -56.05
N SER A 542 -26.13 9.71 -55.86
CA SER A 542 -27.52 10.05 -55.58
C SER A 542 -27.88 11.38 -56.23
N TRP A 543 -28.91 11.38 -57.08
CA TRP A 543 -29.43 12.56 -57.76
C TRP A 543 -30.68 13.05 -57.04
N THR A 544 -30.78 14.35 -56.81
CA THR A 544 -31.95 14.97 -56.17
C THR A 544 -32.45 16.21 -56.93
N LEU A 545 -33.77 16.39 -56.89
CA LEU A 545 -34.49 17.57 -57.39
C LEU A 545 -35.38 18.10 -56.25
N GLY A 546 -35.20 19.35 -55.86
CA GLY A 546 -35.92 19.93 -54.71
C GLY A 546 -35.66 19.23 -53.36
N GLY A 547 -34.65 18.35 -53.27
CA GLY A 547 -34.37 17.49 -52.11
C GLY A 547 -35.03 16.11 -52.15
N LEU A 548 -35.80 15.77 -53.18
CA LEU A 548 -36.32 14.42 -53.43
C LEU A 548 -35.34 13.61 -54.31
N GLU A 549 -35.09 12.35 -53.98
CA GLU A 549 -34.25 11.45 -54.79
C GLU A 549 -34.94 11.10 -56.13
N ILE A 550 -34.20 11.22 -57.23
CA ILE A 550 -34.66 10.96 -58.60
C ILE A 550 -33.75 9.98 -59.38
N GLY A 551 -32.68 9.47 -58.77
CA GLY A 551 -31.80 8.46 -59.37
C GLY A 551 -30.56 8.18 -58.52
N ASN A 552 -29.91 7.04 -58.74
CA ASN A 552 -28.80 6.55 -57.91
C ASN A 552 -27.62 5.93 -58.69
N ASN A 553 -27.56 6.18 -60.01
CA ASN A 553 -26.45 5.80 -60.88
C ASN A 553 -25.56 7.00 -61.20
N SER A 554 -24.39 6.77 -61.81
CA SER A 554 -23.56 7.86 -62.35
C SER A 554 -24.19 8.60 -63.55
N THR A 555 -25.39 8.23 -63.98
CA THR A 555 -26.17 8.90 -65.03
C THR A 555 -27.63 9.11 -64.63
N LEU A 556 -28.27 10.12 -65.23
CA LEU A 556 -29.68 10.48 -65.05
C LEU A 556 -30.29 10.91 -66.39
N GLU A 557 -31.45 10.36 -66.74
CA GLU A 557 -32.18 10.66 -67.99
C GLU A 557 -33.27 11.71 -67.74
N LEU A 558 -33.08 12.96 -68.17
CA LEU A 558 -34.01 14.05 -67.82
C LEU A 558 -35.41 13.88 -68.43
N LEU A 559 -35.50 13.26 -69.61
CA LEU A 559 -36.76 12.83 -70.25
C LEU A 559 -37.63 11.89 -69.40
N THR A 560 -37.09 11.30 -68.32
CA THR A 560 -37.83 10.43 -67.39
C THR A 560 -38.25 11.11 -66.10
N VAL A 561 -37.86 12.38 -65.90
CA VAL A 561 -38.10 13.17 -64.70
C VAL A 561 -39.04 14.33 -65.06
N SER A 562 -40.12 14.52 -64.31
CA SER A 562 -40.99 15.70 -64.48
C SER A 562 -40.29 16.94 -63.92
N ILE A 563 -39.58 17.68 -64.79
CA ILE A 563 -38.77 18.84 -64.44
C ILE A 563 -39.05 20.02 -65.38
N SER A 564 -39.00 21.23 -64.84
CA SER A 564 -39.27 22.49 -65.53
C SER A 564 -37.98 23.26 -65.85
N ALA A 565 -37.99 24.09 -66.90
CA ALA A 565 -36.88 24.98 -67.19
C ALA A 565 -36.59 25.92 -66.01
N GLY A 566 -35.32 25.99 -65.59
CA GLY A 566 -34.83 26.76 -64.45
C GLY A 566 -34.74 25.98 -63.13
N GLU A 567 -35.21 24.73 -63.06
CA GLU A 567 -35.05 23.90 -61.85
C GLU A 567 -33.61 23.36 -61.71
N VAL A 568 -33.19 23.14 -60.46
CA VAL A 568 -31.82 22.77 -60.10
C VAL A 568 -31.76 21.33 -59.60
N ILE A 569 -30.92 20.54 -60.26
CA ILE A 569 -30.58 19.16 -59.90
C ILE A 569 -29.27 19.17 -59.12
N SER A 570 -29.16 18.31 -58.11
CA SER A 570 -27.92 18.00 -57.41
C SER A 570 -27.52 16.55 -57.63
N CYS A 571 -26.24 16.30 -57.92
CA CYS A 571 -25.62 14.98 -57.77
C CYS A 571 -24.76 14.99 -56.51
N SER A 572 -25.08 14.12 -55.56
CA SER A 572 -24.22 13.74 -54.45
C SER A 572 -23.41 12.50 -54.82
N VAL A 573 -22.13 12.50 -54.52
CA VAL A 573 -21.26 11.32 -54.66
C VAL A 573 -20.65 11.01 -53.30
N THR A 574 -20.78 9.75 -52.88
CA THR A 574 -20.19 9.24 -51.65
C THR A 574 -19.12 8.21 -52.00
N ALA A 575 -17.91 8.42 -51.49
CA ALA A 575 -16.77 7.53 -51.64
C ALA A 575 -16.55 6.80 -50.32
N THR A 576 -16.51 5.46 -50.35
CA THR A 576 -16.44 4.61 -49.15
C THR A 576 -15.26 3.63 -49.23
N ASP A 577 -14.53 3.44 -48.12
CA ASP A 577 -13.47 2.45 -47.99
C ASP A 577 -14.00 1.04 -47.63
N SER A 578 -13.11 0.07 -47.35
CA SER A 578 -13.49 -1.30 -46.96
C SER A 578 -13.93 -1.45 -45.50
N GLU A 579 -13.63 -0.49 -44.63
CA GLU A 579 -14.01 -0.47 -43.21
C GLU A 579 -15.33 0.28 -42.97
N GLY A 580 -15.81 1.03 -43.96
CA GLY A 580 -17.06 1.80 -43.95
C GLY A 580 -16.89 3.31 -43.68
N LEU A 581 -15.66 3.84 -43.64
CA LEU A 581 -15.43 5.28 -43.60
C LEU A 581 -15.77 5.89 -44.97
N SER A 582 -16.26 7.13 -44.98
CA SER A 582 -16.64 7.79 -46.24
C SER A 582 -16.55 9.31 -46.20
N ASP A 583 -16.32 9.88 -47.38
CA ASP A 583 -16.49 11.31 -47.70
C ASP A 583 -17.64 11.46 -48.71
N THR A 584 -18.32 12.60 -48.68
CA THR A 584 -19.48 12.89 -49.54
C THR A 584 -19.46 14.33 -50.02
N ASN A 585 -19.48 14.52 -51.33
CA ASN A 585 -19.36 15.83 -51.96
C ASN A 585 -20.41 15.96 -53.08
N THR A 586 -20.83 17.19 -53.39
CA THR A 586 -21.99 17.45 -54.26
C THR A 586 -21.69 18.45 -55.37
N ALA A 587 -22.28 18.23 -56.55
CA ALA A 587 -22.31 19.19 -57.64
C ALA A 587 -23.77 19.49 -58.04
N THR A 588 -24.04 20.70 -58.52
CA THR A 588 -25.39 21.10 -58.96
C THR A 588 -25.37 21.65 -60.38
N VAL A 589 -26.51 21.52 -61.07
CA VAL A 589 -26.73 22.08 -62.41
C VAL A 589 -28.19 22.55 -62.56
N ALA A 590 -28.41 23.63 -63.29
CA ALA A 590 -29.74 24.12 -63.62
C ALA A 590 -30.14 23.68 -65.04
N VAL A 591 -31.36 23.18 -65.22
CA VAL A 591 -31.87 22.75 -66.53
C VAL A 591 -32.38 23.96 -67.31
N SER A 592 -32.02 24.04 -68.59
CA SER A 592 -32.31 25.13 -69.52
C SER A 592 -33.49 24.78 -70.44
N ASN A 593 -34.15 25.80 -70.98
CA ASN A 593 -35.27 25.63 -71.90
C ASN A 593 -34.84 24.95 -73.21
N SER A 594 -35.70 24.09 -73.73
CA SER A 594 -35.55 23.44 -75.02
C SER A 594 -36.08 24.33 -76.15
N ALA A 595 -36.25 23.79 -77.35
CA ALA A 595 -36.99 24.44 -78.44
C ALA A 595 -38.18 23.54 -78.85
N PRO A 596 -39.33 24.12 -79.24
CA PRO A 596 -40.53 23.36 -79.57
C PRO A 596 -40.31 22.45 -80.79
N LEU A 597 -40.78 21.20 -80.68
CA LEU A 597 -40.59 20.16 -81.68
C LEU A 597 -41.77 20.10 -82.64
N ILE A 598 -41.57 20.47 -83.91
CA ILE A 598 -42.54 20.17 -84.99
C ILE A 598 -42.52 18.65 -85.25
N SER A 599 -43.62 17.99 -84.91
CA SER A 599 -43.79 16.54 -85.07
C SER A 599 -44.30 16.15 -86.46
N THR A 600 -45.19 16.95 -87.06
CA THR A 600 -45.70 16.72 -88.42
C THR A 600 -46.03 18.03 -89.14
N LEU A 601 -45.78 18.09 -90.46
CA LEU A 601 -46.29 19.13 -91.36
C LEU A 601 -46.70 18.51 -92.70
N SER A 602 -47.95 18.69 -93.11
CA SER A 602 -48.49 18.11 -94.35
C SER A 602 -49.50 19.03 -95.04
N ILE A 603 -49.71 18.83 -96.35
CA ILE A 603 -50.78 19.47 -97.12
C ILE A 603 -51.87 18.42 -97.37
N VAL A 604 -53.13 18.76 -97.06
CA VAL A 604 -54.28 17.83 -97.06
C VAL A 604 -55.49 18.50 -97.75
N PRO A 605 -56.26 17.82 -98.62
CA PRO A 605 -56.06 16.44 -99.10
C PRO A 605 -54.84 16.30 -100.01
N ALA A 606 -54.36 15.07 -100.17
CA ALA A 606 -53.34 14.70 -101.15
C ALA A 606 -53.81 13.42 -101.89
N PRO A 607 -53.78 13.36 -103.23
CA PRO A 607 -53.41 14.44 -104.18
C PRO A 607 -54.34 15.66 -104.09
N VAL A 608 -53.83 16.82 -104.53
CA VAL A 608 -54.59 18.08 -104.62
C VAL A 608 -55.11 18.21 -106.05
N TYR A 609 -56.41 18.37 -106.23
CA TYR A 609 -57.03 18.65 -107.53
C TYR A 609 -57.25 20.18 -107.70
N LEU A 610 -57.49 20.67 -108.91
CA LEU A 610 -57.58 22.13 -109.17
C LEU A 610 -58.75 22.84 -108.46
N ASP A 611 -59.79 22.08 -108.08
CA ASP A 611 -60.96 22.52 -107.32
C ASP A 611 -60.80 22.33 -105.79
N SER A 612 -59.72 21.67 -105.36
CA SER A 612 -59.45 21.40 -103.95
C SER A 612 -59.11 22.68 -103.17
N SER A 613 -59.45 22.70 -101.89
CA SER A 613 -59.11 23.76 -100.94
C SER A 613 -58.08 23.22 -99.93
N PRO A 614 -56.78 23.11 -100.31
CA PRO A 614 -55.78 22.45 -99.50
C PRO A 614 -55.51 23.20 -98.19
N ALA A 615 -55.45 22.44 -97.10
CA ALA A 615 -55.06 22.89 -95.77
C ALA A 615 -53.63 22.43 -95.44
N CYS A 616 -52.87 23.27 -94.76
CA CYS A 616 -51.57 22.94 -94.21
C CYS A 616 -51.75 22.56 -92.75
N VAL A 617 -51.55 21.27 -92.44
CA VAL A 617 -51.79 20.69 -91.13
C VAL A 617 -50.46 20.55 -90.39
N LEU A 618 -50.35 21.28 -89.29
CA LEU A 618 -49.21 21.30 -88.39
C LEU A 618 -49.54 20.48 -87.12
N SER A 619 -48.55 19.80 -86.58
CA SER A 619 -48.55 19.35 -85.18
C SER A 619 -47.17 19.59 -84.59
N ALA A 620 -47.12 20.29 -83.47
CA ALA A 620 -45.91 20.56 -82.72
C ALA A 620 -46.16 20.38 -81.22
N THR A 621 -45.11 20.05 -80.49
CA THR A 621 -45.14 19.79 -79.05
C THR A 621 -43.95 20.44 -78.39
N ASP A 622 -44.17 21.00 -77.20
CA ASP A 622 -43.14 21.54 -76.33
C ASP A 622 -43.10 20.70 -75.04
N HIS A 623 -41.92 20.59 -74.42
CA HIS A 623 -41.69 19.76 -73.23
C HIS A 623 -41.45 20.58 -71.96
N ASP A 624 -40.85 21.76 -72.09
CA ASP A 624 -40.60 22.67 -70.96
C ASP A 624 -41.29 24.05 -71.08
N GLY A 625 -41.78 24.41 -72.28
CA GLY A 625 -42.63 25.57 -72.51
C GLY A 625 -44.07 25.22 -72.96
N SER A 626 -44.67 26.15 -73.69
CA SER A 626 -45.98 26.00 -74.35
C SER A 626 -46.01 26.87 -75.60
N ILE A 627 -46.48 26.34 -76.72
CA ILE A 627 -46.53 27.04 -78.01
C ILE A 627 -47.51 28.22 -77.94
N VAL A 628 -47.06 29.41 -78.39
CA VAL A 628 -47.84 30.67 -78.38
C VAL A 628 -47.98 31.35 -79.75
N SER A 629 -47.20 30.96 -80.75
CA SER A 629 -47.32 31.46 -82.13
C SER A 629 -47.15 30.33 -83.15
N GLU A 630 -47.97 30.37 -84.20
CA GLU A 630 -47.90 29.50 -85.37
C GLU A 630 -48.11 30.36 -86.62
N ASP A 631 -47.07 30.48 -87.46
CA ASP A 631 -47.05 31.34 -88.66
C ASP A 631 -46.78 30.50 -89.92
N PHE A 632 -47.54 30.74 -90.99
CA PHE A 632 -47.53 29.95 -92.22
C PHE A 632 -47.19 30.78 -93.47
N ILE A 633 -46.58 30.15 -94.47
CA ILE A 633 -46.27 30.70 -95.79
C ILE A 633 -46.68 29.69 -96.86
N TRP A 634 -47.57 30.09 -97.77
CA TRP A 634 -47.93 29.29 -98.94
C TRP A 634 -47.21 29.80 -100.19
N ALA A 635 -46.72 28.89 -101.03
CA ALA A 635 -46.06 29.21 -102.29
C ALA A 635 -46.40 28.22 -103.40
N ILE A 636 -46.51 28.70 -104.65
CA ILE A 636 -46.56 27.86 -105.86
C ILE A 636 -45.25 28.03 -106.62
N ASN A 637 -44.62 26.91 -106.99
CA ASN A 637 -43.32 26.83 -107.67
C ASN A 637 -42.23 27.70 -106.99
N GLY A 638 -42.26 27.81 -105.66
CA GLY A 638 -41.33 28.60 -104.86
C GLY A 638 -41.62 30.11 -104.79
N VAL A 639 -42.74 30.59 -105.34
CA VAL A 639 -43.19 31.99 -105.24
C VAL A 639 -44.30 32.08 -104.20
N ALA A 640 -44.10 32.86 -103.14
CA ALA A 640 -45.09 33.07 -102.08
C ALA A 640 -46.38 33.72 -102.62
N ILE A 641 -47.52 33.17 -102.21
CA ILE A 641 -48.87 33.59 -102.60
C ILE A 641 -49.77 33.93 -101.40
N ASP A 642 -49.48 33.40 -100.21
CA ASP A 642 -50.09 33.83 -98.94
C ASP A 642 -49.05 33.77 -97.79
N ILE A 643 -49.16 34.66 -96.81
CA ILE A 643 -48.23 34.83 -95.67
C ILE A 643 -49.02 35.27 -94.44
N GLY A 644 -49.02 34.47 -93.37
CA GLY A 644 -49.67 34.75 -92.10
C GLY A 644 -50.17 33.47 -91.41
N SER A 645 -51.08 33.57 -90.44
CA SER A 645 -51.66 32.42 -89.73
C SER A 645 -52.72 31.64 -90.55
N SER A 646 -52.62 31.63 -91.88
CA SER A 646 -53.60 31.06 -92.80
C SER A 646 -53.31 29.60 -93.11
N THR A 647 -54.00 28.69 -92.41
CA THR A 647 -53.83 27.24 -92.59
C THR A 647 -54.55 26.67 -93.82
N ILE A 648 -55.29 27.45 -94.61
CA ILE A 648 -56.05 26.98 -95.79
C ILE A 648 -55.83 27.93 -96.97
N LEU A 649 -55.47 27.37 -98.13
CA LEU A 649 -55.28 28.14 -99.36
C LEU A 649 -56.52 28.07 -100.27
N THR A 650 -57.19 29.20 -100.49
CA THR A 650 -58.26 29.34 -101.50
C THR A 650 -58.23 30.72 -102.17
N PRO A 651 -58.37 30.82 -103.51
CA PRO A 651 -58.43 29.73 -104.49
C PRO A 651 -57.03 29.23 -104.91
N VAL A 652 -56.93 27.93 -105.22
CA VAL A 652 -55.78 27.39 -105.96
C VAL A 652 -55.81 27.93 -107.39
N THR A 653 -54.67 28.39 -107.91
CA THR A 653 -54.58 29.11 -109.19
C THR A 653 -53.51 28.55 -110.15
N GLY A 654 -52.99 27.35 -109.87
CA GLY A 654 -52.04 26.63 -110.72
C GLY A 654 -52.71 25.75 -111.79
N ALA A 655 -51.88 25.12 -112.62
CA ALA A 655 -52.25 24.12 -113.61
C ALA A 655 -51.89 22.70 -113.15
N PRO A 656 -52.44 21.63 -113.77
CA PRO A 656 -52.00 20.26 -113.48
C PRO A 656 -50.49 20.12 -113.68
N GLY A 657 -49.77 19.62 -112.68
CA GLY A 657 -48.31 19.53 -112.67
C GLY A 657 -47.56 20.68 -111.98
N ASP A 658 -48.22 21.77 -111.58
CA ASP A 658 -47.59 22.79 -110.71
C ASP A 658 -47.33 22.23 -109.31
N THR A 659 -46.25 22.72 -108.66
CA THR A 659 -45.89 22.35 -107.28
C THR A 659 -46.42 23.39 -106.29
N LEU A 660 -47.31 22.96 -105.41
CA LEU A 660 -47.76 23.72 -104.24
C LEU A 660 -46.87 23.41 -103.03
N SER A 661 -46.64 24.39 -102.17
CA SER A 661 -45.78 24.27 -100.99
C SER A 661 -46.28 25.11 -99.81
N CYS A 662 -46.03 24.62 -98.60
CA CYS A 662 -46.33 25.28 -97.33
C CYS A 662 -45.08 25.22 -96.42
N GLU A 663 -44.77 26.33 -95.76
CA GLU A 663 -43.77 26.45 -94.69
C GLU A 663 -44.47 26.96 -93.41
N ALA A 664 -44.08 26.43 -92.25
CA ALA A 664 -44.67 26.75 -90.95
C ALA A 664 -43.58 26.98 -89.90
N THR A 665 -43.77 27.99 -89.04
CA THR A 665 -42.89 28.31 -87.90
C THR A 665 -43.68 28.34 -86.60
N VAL A 666 -43.13 27.72 -85.55
CA VAL A 666 -43.69 27.71 -84.19
C VAL A 666 -42.79 28.46 -83.22
N VAL A 667 -43.38 29.11 -82.21
CA VAL A 667 -42.66 29.81 -81.13
C VAL A 667 -43.30 29.49 -79.78
N ASP A 668 -42.48 29.23 -78.76
CA ASP A 668 -42.92 28.99 -77.39
C ASP A 668 -43.09 30.26 -76.54
N ASN A 669 -43.63 30.10 -75.32
CA ASN A 669 -43.89 31.16 -74.35
C ASN A 669 -42.63 31.76 -73.69
N ILE A 670 -41.44 31.23 -73.96
CA ILE A 670 -40.16 31.59 -73.34
C ILE A 670 -39.19 32.21 -74.37
N GLY A 671 -39.41 31.98 -75.66
CA GLY A 671 -38.81 32.66 -76.80
C GLY A 671 -38.04 31.77 -77.79
N ALA A 672 -38.05 30.43 -77.65
CA ALA A 672 -37.44 29.55 -78.64
C ALA A 672 -38.44 29.15 -79.75
N SER A 673 -37.92 28.68 -80.89
CA SER A 673 -38.70 28.50 -82.10
C SER A 673 -38.13 27.45 -83.06
N ALA A 674 -38.99 26.91 -83.93
CA ALA A 674 -38.65 25.93 -84.95
C ALA A 674 -39.45 26.14 -86.24
N THR A 675 -38.91 25.73 -87.39
CA THR A 675 -39.50 25.94 -88.73
C THR A 675 -39.39 24.66 -89.58
N ALA A 676 -40.42 24.35 -90.38
CA ALA A 676 -40.45 23.22 -91.32
C ALA A 676 -41.24 23.56 -92.59
N SER A 677 -41.04 22.81 -93.69
CA SER A 677 -41.79 22.99 -94.95
C SER A 677 -42.07 21.67 -95.70
N THR A 678 -43.08 21.69 -96.57
CA THR A 678 -43.64 20.51 -97.27
C THR A 678 -44.26 20.89 -98.63
N THR A 679 -44.40 19.94 -99.57
CA THR A 679 -44.85 20.20 -100.96
C THR A 679 -45.76 19.10 -101.55
N VAL A 680 -46.54 19.44 -102.58
CA VAL A 680 -47.46 18.55 -103.31
C VAL A 680 -47.67 19.02 -104.76
N ILE A 681 -48.15 18.15 -105.66
CA ILE A 681 -48.39 18.44 -107.09
C ILE A 681 -49.91 18.44 -107.39
N LEU A 682 -50.36 19.30 -108.32
CA LEU A 682 -51.77 19.42 -108.74
C LEU A 682 -52.19 18.38 -109.81
N SER A 683 -53.39 17.78 -109.66
CA SER A 683 -53.90 16.62 -110.44
C SER A 683 -55.30 16.82 -111.08
N ASN A 684 -55.79 15.81 -111.84
CA ASN A 684 -57.06 15.77 -112.59
C ASN A 684 -58.11 14.83 -111.96
N SER A 685 -59.42 15.03 -112.20
CA SER A 685 -60.55 14.30 -111.62
C SER A 685 -60.84 12.91 -112.25
N LEU A 686 -61.72 12.12 -111.58
CA LEU A 686 -62.09 10.73 -111.90
C LEU A 686 -63.61 10.55 -112.17
N PRO A 687 -64.05 9.51 -112.91
CA PRO A 687 -65.47 9.18 -113.16
C PRO A 687 -66.17 8.44 -112.01
N VAL A 688 -67.49 8.56 -111.90
CA VAL A 688 -68.30 8.09 -110.75
C VAL A 688 -69.47 7.20 -111.19
N ILE A 689 -69.60 6.01 -110.60
CA ILE A 689 -70.81 5.15 -110.69
C ILE A 689 -71.92 5.79 -109.84
N THR A 690 -73.09 6.03 -110.45
CA THR A 690 -74.21 6.77 -109.84
C THR A 690 -75.39 5.89 -109.42
N ALA A 691 -75.48 4.65 -109.91
CA ALA A 691 -76.44 3.64 -109.45
C ALA A 691 -75.98 2.21 -109.78
N GLN A 692 -76.36 1.23 -108.94
CA GLN A 692 -76.32 -0.21 -109.22
C GLN A 692 -77.46 -0.92 -108.46
N THR A 693 -78.10 -1.93 -109.05
CA THR A 693 -79.17 -2.74 -108.43
C THR A 693 -79.18 -4.19 -108.93
N ILE A 694 -79.61 -5.13 -108.07
CA ILE A 694 -79.96 -6.52 -108.41
C ILE A 694 -81.50 -6.70 -108.27
N SER A 695 -82.11 -7.60 -109.05
CA SER A 695 -83.52 -8.00 -108.88
C SER A 695 -83.78 -9.43 -109.41
N PRO A 696 -84.61 -10.26 -108.74
CA PRO A 696 -85.17 -10.08 -107.40
C PRO A 696 -84.09 -10.02 -106.30
N ASP A 697 -84.49 -9.54 -105.12
CA ASP A 697 -83.60 -9.16 -104.01
C ASP A 697 -83.99 -9.75 -102.63
N GLU A 698 -85.09 -10.52 -102.53
CA GLU A 698 -85.52 -11.21 -101.29
C GLU A 698 -86.00 -12.65 -101.56
N ASN A 699 -85.77 -13.56 -100.61
CA ASN A 699 -86.23 -14.97 -100.62
C ASN A 699 -85.65 -15.85 -101.76
N ILE A 700 -84.42 -15.56 -102.19
CA ILE A 700 -83.80 -16.27 -103.32
C ILE A 700 -83.54 -17.74 -102.96
N THR A 701 -84.00 -18.62 -103.83
CA THR A 701 -83.69 -20.06 -103.79
C THR A 701 -82.86 -20.44 -105.01
N ALA A 702 -82.26 -21.64 -105.01
CA ALA A 702 -81.53 -22.20 -106.16
C ALA A 702 -82.42 -22.50 -107.40
N SER A 703 -83.63 -21.93 -107.48
CA SER A 703 -84.61 -22.10 -108.55
C SER A 703 -84.89 -20.84 -109.38
N GLU A 704 -84.22 -19.72 -109.07
CA GLU A 704 -84.56 -18.38 -109.62
C GLU A 704 -83.60 -17.87 -110.73
N THR A 705 -83.88 -16.67 -111.24
CA THR A 705 -83.08 -15.97 -112.26
C THR A 705 -82.98 -14.50 -111.89
N LEU A 706 -81.76 -13.97 -111.81
CA LEU A 706 -81.45 -12.60 -111.36
C LEU A 706 -81.01 -11.69 -112.53
N LEU A 707 -81.17 -10.38 -112.35
CA LEU A 707 -80.73 -9.31 -113.25
C LEU A 707 -80.00 -8.22 -112.46
N CYS A 708 -78.94 -7.64 -113.05
CA CYS A 708 -78.15 -6.54 -112.49
C CYS A 708 -78.09 -5.36 -113.48
N GLU A 709 -78.30 -4.13 -113.00
CA GLU A 709 -78.34 -2.89 -113.80
C GLU A 709 -77.52 -1.77 -113.12
N ALA A 710 -76.95 -0.82 -113.89
CA ALA A 710 -76.10 0.27 -113.36
C ALA A 710 -76.02 1.54 -114.25
N GLN A 711 -75.51 2.66 -113.68
CA GLN A 711 -75.26 3.95 -114.37
C GLN A 711 -73.98 4.66 -113.84
N ALA A 712 -73.37 5.54 -114.64
CA ALA A 712 -72.19 6.34 -114.27
C ALA A 712 -72.09 7.69 -115.03
N GLU A 713 -71.37 8.66 -114.47
CA GLU A 713 -71.14 10.02 -115.00
C GLU A 713 -69.69 10.52 -114.73
N ASP A 714 -69.18 11.46 -115.53
CA ASP A 714 -67.94 12.22 -115.26
C ASP A 714 -68.25 13.72 -115.13
N LEU A 715 -67.63 14.39 -114.14
CA LEU A 715 -67.79 15.79 -113.83
C LEU A 715 -67.28 16.74 -114.95
N ASN A 716 -66.40 16.26 -115.83
CA ASN A 716 -65.95 17.00 -117.00
C ASN A 716 -66.92 16.95 -118.19
N GLY A 717 -67.88 16.00 -118.19
CA GLY A 717 -68.89 15.80 -119.25
C GLY A 717 -68.64 14.63 -120.21
N ASP A 718 -67.58 13.83 -120.02
CA ASP A 718 -67.40 12.55 -120.73
C ASP A 718 -68.40 11.48 -120.26
N ILE A 719 -68.65 10.47 -121.10
CA ILE A 719 -69.63 9.39 -120.86
C ILE A 719 -68.87 8.08 -120.60
N PRO A 720 -68.92 7.50 -119.37
CA PRO A 720 -68.20 6.27 -119.07
C PRO A 720 -68.75 5.03 -119.80
N GLN A 721 -67.87 4.10 -120.16
CA GLN A 721 -68.24 2.74 -120.56
C GLN A 721 -68.52 1.90 -119.32
N LEU A 722 -69.59 1.09 -119.34
CA LEU A 722 -69.95 0.12 -118.29
C LEU A 722 -69.76 -1.32 -118.77
N ASP A 723 -69.08 -2.13 -117.96
CA ASP A 723 -68.97 -3.59 -118.10
C ASP A 723 -69.47 -4.27 -116.80
N ILE A 724 -70.19 -5.40 -116.93
CA ILE A 724 -70.94 -6.06 -115.83
C ILE A 724 -70.67 -7.58 -115.81
N GLU A 725 -70.40 -8.14 -114.63
CA GLU A 725 -70.06 -9.55 -114.43
C GLU A 725 -70.64 -10.12 -113.12
N TRP A 726 -71.09 -11.38 -113.12
CA TRP A 726 -71.52 -12.11 -111.93
C TRP A 726 -70.46 -13.12 -111.49
N GLN A 727 -70.18 -13.20 -110.18
CA GLN A 727 -69.21 -14.10 -109.58
C GLN A 727 -69.78 -14.86 -108.37
N ASP A 728 -69.23 -16.05 -108.12
CA ASP A 728 -69.37 -16.81 -106.87
C ASP A 728 -68.42 -16.23 -105.83
N LEU A 729 -68.94 -15.82 -104.67
CA LEU A 729 -68.17 -15.10 -103.65
C LEU A 729 -67.22 -16.03 -102.86
N GLN A 730 -67.48 -17.33 -102.82
CA GLN A 730 -66.62 -18.30 -102.13
C GLN A 730 -65.50 -18.82 -103.03
N THR A 731 -65.79 -19.10 -104.30
CA THR A 731 -64.80 -19.68 -105.23
C THR A 731 -64.10 -18.65 -106.12
N GLY A 732 -64.63 -17.43 -106.24
CA GLY A 732 -64.17 -16.42 -107.19
C GLY A 732 -64.41 -16.80 -108.65
N GLN A 733 -65.28 -17.78 -108.91
CA GLN A 733 -65.60 -18.21 -110.27
C GLN A 733 -66.60 -17.26 -110.92
N ILE A 734 -66.28 -16.79 -112.13
CA ILE A 734 -67.22 -16.05 -112.97
C ILE A 734 -68.39 -16.98 -113.35
N LEU A 735 -69.59 -16.62 -112.92
CA LEU A 735 -70.82 -17.36 -113.19
C LEU A 735 -71.52 -16.87 -114.47
N SER A 736 -71.50 -15.56 -114.73
CA SER A 736 -72.10 -14.97 -115.95
C SER A 736 -71.45 -13.62 -116.30
N ALA A 737 -70.86 -13.49 -117.48
CA ALA A 737 -70.40 -12.20 -118.02
C ALA A 737 -71.54 -11.49 -118.80
N SER A 738 -72.69 -11.34 -118.13
CA SER A 738 -73.92 -10.77 -118.66
C SER A 738 -74.73 -10.14 -117.53
N ALA A 739 -75.60 -9.18 -117.84
CA ALA A 739 -76.46 -8.55 -116.83
C ALA A 739 -77.33 -9.55 -116.04
N SER A 740 -77.68 -10.70 -116.64
CA SER A 740 -78.54 -11.72 -116.01
C SER A 740 -77.88 -13.08 -115.79
N ILE A 741 -78.37 -13.82 -114.79
CA ILE A 741 -77.93 -15.17 -114.42
C ILE A 741 -79.14 -16.06 -114.04
N ASP A 742 -79.17 -17.31 -114.50
CA ASP A 742 -80.23 -18.30 -114.20
C ASP A 742 -79.66 -19.40 -113.28
N LEU A 743 -80.05 -19.38 -112.00
CA LEU A 743 -79.48 -20.23 -110.95
C LEU A 743 -79.82 -21.70 -111.16
N THR A 744 -80.93 -22.03 -111.84
CA THR A 744 -81.31 -23.43 -112.15
C THR A 744 -80.27 -24.14 -113.02
N THR A 745 -79.42 -23.38 -113.70
CA THR A 745 -78.37 -23.90 -114.59
C THR A 745 -77.00 -24.04 -113.91
N VAL A 746 -76.84 -23.50 -112.70
CA VAL A 746 -75.56 -23.43 -111.98
C VAL A 746 -75.46 -24.56 -110.96
N SER A 747 -75.10 -25.76 -111.43
CA SER A 747 -75.04 -26.99 -110.61
C SER A 747 -73.88 -27.06 -109.60
N SER A 748 -73.33 -25.91 -109.20
CA SER A 748 -72.28 -25.77 -108.18
C SER A 748 -72.73 -24.99 -106.95
N LEU A 749 -73.93 -24.40 -106.98
CA LEU A 749 -74.50 -23.65 -105.86
C LEU A 749 -75.41 -24.55 -105.00
N THR A 750 -75.41 -24.26 -103.72
CA THR A 750 -76.19 -24.86 -102.63
C THR A 750 -76.91 -23.76 -101.83
N PRO A 751 -77.89 -24.12 -100.99
CA PRO A 751 -78.33 -23.23 -99.91
C PRO A 751 -77.13 -22.73 -99.08
N ASP A 752 -77.23 -21.51 -98.56
CA ASP A 752 -76.20 -20.70 -97.90
C ASP A 752 -75.02 -20.20 -98.76
N ASP A 753 -75.03 -20.40 -100.08
CA ASP A 753 -74.04 -19.78 -100.97
C ASP A 753 -74.34 -18.30 -101.30
N TYR A 754 -73.28 -17.52 -101.50
CA TYR A 754 -73.31 -16.10 -101.85
C TYR A 754 -72.77 -15.85 -103.26
N ILE A 755 -73.44 -14.98 -104.02
CA ILE A 755 -73.00 -14.53 -105.35
C ILE A 755 -73.04 -13.01 -105.45
N SER A 756 -72.18 -12.42 -106.28
CA SER A 756 -72.10 -10.97 -106.49
C SER A 756 -72.24 -10.55 -107.95
N CYS A 757 -72.68 -9.31 -108.16
CA CYS A 757 -72.60 -8.57 -109.41
C CYS A 757 -71.56 -7.46 -109.27
N VAL A 758 -70.54 -7.48 -110.13
CA VAL A 758 -69.48 -6.47 -110.23
C VAL A 758 -69.72 -5.60 -111.46
N VAL A 759 -69.54 -4.28 -111.32
CA VAL A 759 -69.69 -3.27 -112.37
C VAL A 759 -68.45 -2.40 -112.44
N THR A 760 -67.88 -2.23 -113.63
CA THR A 760 -66.74 -1.32 -113.88
C THR A 760 -67.15 -0.18 -114.81
N ALA A 761 -66.82 1.05 -114.44
CA ALA A 761 -67.01 2.26 -115.23
C ALA A 761 -65.65 2.86 -115.64
N THR A 762 -65.42 3.14 -116.93
CA THR A 762 -64.14 3.73 -117.44
C THR A 762 -64.39 4.97 -118.29
N ASP A 763 -63.60 6.03 -118.09
CA ASP A 763 -63.67 7.29 -118.86
C ASP A 763 -62.92 7.25 -120.20
N ALA A 764 -62.87 8.40 -120.90
CA ALA A 764 -62.17 8.55 -122.18
C ALA A 764 -60.64 8.75 -122.05
N HIS A 765 -60.13 8.97 -120.84
CA HIS A 765 -58.72 9.23 -120.53
C HIS A 765 -57.99 7.98 -120.02
N GLY A 766 -58.74 6.97 -119.55
CA GLY A 766 -58.26 5.68 -119.07
C GLY A 766 -58.41 5.45 -117.56
N GLU A 767 -59.06 6.39 -116.84
CA GLU A 767 -59.33 6.26 -115.41
C GLU A 767 -60.66 5.51 -115.20
N SER A 768 -60.79 4.77 -114.09
CA SER A 768 -61.93 3.87 -113.85
C SER A 768 -62.36 3.78 -112.39
N SER A 769 -63.66 3.55 -112.17
CA SER A 769 -64.27 3.23 -110.88
C SER A 769 -65.05 1.92 -110.95
N VAL A 770 -65.18 1.22 -109.81
CA VAL A 770 -65.76 -0.13 -109.72
C VAL A 770 -66.76 -0.18 -108.55
N SER A 771 -67.83 -0.98 -108.70
CA SER A 771 -68.85 -1.23 -107.68
C SER A 771 -69.26 -2.70 -107.66
N GLU A 772 -69.75 -3.19 -106.52
CA GLU A 772 -70.15 -4.59 -106.32
C GLU A 772 -71.39 -4.67 -105.41
N LEU A 773 -72.27 -5.64 -105.68
CA LEU A 773 -73.48 -5.92 -104.89
C LEU A 773 -73.67 -7.43 -104.74
N VAL A 774 -74.07 -7.92 -103.56
CA VAL A 774 -74.01 -9.35 -103.16
C VAL A 774 -75.38 -9.86 -102.69
N ILE A 775 -75.69 -11.15 -102.90
CA ILE A 775 -76.94 -11.81 -102.49
C ILE A 775 -76.71 -13.29 -102.08
N GLN A 776 -77.61 -13.86 -101.26
CA GLN A 776 -77.55 -15.21 -100.65
C GLN A 776 -78.65 -16.16 -101.18
N ILE A 777 -78.51 -17.46 -100.98
CA ILE A 777 -79.51 -18.52 -101.20
C ILE A 777 -79.90 -19.17 -99.84
N GLU A 778 -81.19 -19.46 -99.59
CA GLU A 778 -81.71 -19.84 -98.25
C GLU A 778 -82.14 -21.34 -98.09
N ASN A 779 -82.36 -21.81 -96.85
CA ASN A 779 -82.80 -23.17 -96.44
C ASN A 779 -84.04 -23.16 -95.48
N THR A 780 -84.64 -24.33 -95.17
CA THR A 780 -85.90 -24.48 -94.39
C THR A 780 -85.80 -25.38 -93.13
N ASP A 781 -86.82 -25.34 -92.25
CA ASP A 781 -86.87 -25.97 -90.90
C ASP A 781 -87.95 -27.09 -90.75
N PRO A 782 -87.72 -28.14 -89.92
CA PRO A 782 -88.63 -29.27 -89.67
C PRO A 782 -89.77 -29.02 -88.66
N VAL A 783 -90.80 -29.89 -88.64
CA VAL A 783 -92.08 -29.66 -87.91
C VAL A 783 -92.63 -30.93 -87.21
N PHE A 784 -93.24 -30.79 -86.02
CA PHE A 784 -93.99 -31.90 -85.38
C PHE A 784 -95.36 -32.14 -86.04
N THR A 785 -95.72 -33.40 -86.21
CA THR A 785 -97.04 -33.87 -86.68
C THR A 785 -97.91 -34.42 -85.54
N LEU A 786 -97.32 -34.78 -84.40
CA LEU A 786 -98.01 -35.09 -83.14
C LEU A 786 -97.23 -34.53 -81.93
N GLU A 787 -97.87 -33.70 -81.12
CA GLU A 787 -97.29 -33.05 -79.93
C GLU A 787 -97.19 -33.97 -78.70
N THR A 788 -96.29 -33.63 -77.78
CA THR A 788 -95.91 -34.44 -76.60
C THR A 788 -96.97 -34.46 -75.51
N MET A 789 -97.30 -35.66 -74.99
CA MET A 789 -98.31 -35.81 -73.93
C MET A 789 -97.99 -36.93 -72.92
N ILE A 790 -98.23 -36.69 -71.62
CA ILE A 790 -98.00 -37.65 -70.53
C ILE A 790 -99.31 -38.32 -70.07
N THR A 791 -99.26 -39.65 -69.87
CA THR A 791 -100.36 -40.45 -69.32
C THR A 791 -99.86 -41.45 -68.26
N PRO A 792 -100.50 -41.62 -67.08
CA PRO A 792 -101.60 -40.82 -66.51
C PRO A 792 -101.12 -39.51 -65.89
N ASN A 793 -101.98 -38.51 -65.85
CA ASN A 793 -101.64 -37.12 -65.48
C ASN A 793 -102.24 -36.63 -64.16
N GLN A 794 -102.74 -37.52 -63.29
CA GLN A 794 -103.27 -37.17 -61.95
C GLN A 794 -103.01 -38.29 -60.93
N SER A 795 -103.09 -37.93 -59.64
CA SER A 795 -102.85 -38.84 -58.50
C SER A 795 -101.46 -39.51 -58.53
N ILE A 796 -100.46 -38.75 -58.97
CA ILE A 796 -99.06 -39.18 -58.99
C ILE A 796 -98.51 -39.25 -57.56
N GLY A 797 -97.70 -40.29 -57.33
CA GLY A 797 -96.96 -40.53 -56.11
C GLY A 797 -95.89 -41.58 -56.36
N LEU A 798 -95.11 -41.87 -55.32
CA LEU A 798 -93.97 -42.79 -55.42
C LEU A 798 -94.48 -44.23 -55.61
N GLY A 799 -94.45 -44.71 -56.85
CA GLY A 799 -94.97 -46.00 -57.30
C GLY A 799 -95.76 -45.98 -58.63
N THR A 800 -96.03 -44.80 -59.23
CA THR A 800 -96.81 -44.68 -60.48
C THR A 800 -95.93 -44.85 -61.73
N GLU A 801 -96.44 -45.55 -62.76
CA GLU A 801 -95.86 -45.65 -64.10
C GLU A 801 -96.53 -44.67 -65.08
N LEU A 802 -95.73 -44.00 -65.91
CA LEU A 802 -96.08 -42.96 -66.88
C LEU A 802 -95.63 -43.34 -68.30
N LEU A 803 -96.29 -42.81 -69.33
CA LEU A 803 -96.03 -42.96 -70.76
C LEU A 803 -96.02 -41.59 -71.46
N CYS A 804 -95.22 -41.42 -72.52
CA CYS A 804 -95.01 -40.20 -73.31
C CYS A 804 -94.90 -40.51 -74.82
N GLU A 805 -95.54 -39.71 -75.70
CA GLU A 805 -95.80 -40.01 -77.12
C GLU A 805 -95.69 -38.74 -78.02
N ALA A 806 -95.13 -38.81 -79.26
CA ALA A 806 -94.98 -37.71 -80.26
C ALA A 806 -94.47 -38.20 -81.66
N GLU A 807 -94.65 -37.41 -82.76
CA GLU A 807 -94.22 -37.70 -84.17
C GLU A 807 -93.84 -36.40 -84.97
N ALA A 808 -92.97 -36.45 -86.00
CA ALA A 808 -92.47 -35.27 -86.76
C ALA A 808 -92.05 -35.52 -88.24
N GLU A 809 -92.03 -34.47 -89.09
CA GLU A 809 -91.59 -34.50 -90.51
C GLU A 809 -90.95 -33.18 -91.01
N ASP A 810 -90.24 -33.23 -92.13
CA ASP A 810 -89.58 -32.11 -92.82
C ASP A 810 -89.96 -32.01 -94.32
N ALA A 811 -89.77 -30.83 -94.94
CA ALA A 811 -90.09 -30.55 -96.33
C ALA A 811 -89.07 -31.10 -97.35
N GLU A 812 -87.77 -31.07 -97.02
CA GLU A 812 -86.67 -31.53 -97.88
C GLU A 812 -86.31 -33.00 -97.57
N ASP A 813 -86.33 -33.40 -96.29
CA ASP A 813 -85.88 -34.70 -95.79
C ASP A 813 -87.01 -35.70 -95.45
N GLY A 814 -88.23 -35.23 -95.14
CA GLY A 814 -89.39 -36.08 -94.84
C GLY A 814 -89.51 -36.53 -93.36
N LEU A 815 -90.12 -37.70 -93.12
CA LEU A 815 -90.45 -38.17 -91.76
C LEU A 815 -89.22 -38.40 -90.88
N LEU A 816 -89.22 -37.79 -89.68
CA LEU A 816 -88.09 -37.76 -88.75
C LEU A 816 -88.26 -38.72 -87.57
N ASN A 817 -87.14 -39.17 -86.99
CA ASN A 817 -87.15 -39.95 -85.75
C ASN A 817 -87.32 -39.04 -84.53
N VAL A 818 -88.26 -39.39 -83.64
CA VAL A 818 -88.47 -38.68 -82.38
C VAL A 818 -87.80 -39.43 -81.22
N SER A 819 -87.14 -38.68 -80.32
CA SER A 819 -86.50 -39.17 -79.09
C SER A 819 -87.14 -38.53 -77.85
N PHE A 820 -87.14 -39.24 -76.71
CA PHE A 820 -87.82 -38.81 -75.48
C PHE A 820 -86.86 -38.67 -74.29
N GLN A 821 -87.17 -37.78 -73.36
CA GLN A 821 -86.40 -37.54 -72.14
C GLN A 821 -87.31 -37.11 -70.98
N TRP A 822 -87.27 -37.83 -69.85
CA TRP A 822 -87.93 -37.46 -68.61
C TRP A 822 -86.96 -36.81 -67.62
N ASN A 823 -87.35 -35.73 -66.96
CA ASN A 823 -86.57 -34.96 -65.98
C ASN A 823 -87.41 -34.72 -64.72
N ASN A 824 -86.87 -34.77 -63.50
CA ASN A 824 -87.60 -34.48 -62.25
C ASN A 824 -87.32 -33.08 -61.68
N GLY A 825 -87.30 -32.07 -62.54
CA GLY A 825 -86.92 -30.69 -62.22
C GLY A 825 -85.41 -30.48 -62.07
N SER A 826 -84.71 -31.53 -61.60
CA SER A 826 -83.29 -31.47 -61.21
C SER A 826 -82.37 -32.44 -61.98
N GLN A 827 -82.87 -33.59 -62.44
CA GLN A 827 -82.09 -34.59 -63.19
C GLN A 827 -82.94 -35.41 -64.17
N ILE A 828 -82.31 -35.91 -65.24
CA ILE A 828 -82.93 -36.88 -66.16
C ILE A 828 -83.19 -38.19 -65.39
N ILE A 829 -84.46 -38.63 -65.35
CA ILE A 829 -84.90 -39.85 -64.65
C ILE A 829 -85.37 -40.97 -65.60
N GLY A 830 -85.40 -40.72 -66.91
CA GLY A 830 -85.64 -41.73 -67.94
C GLY A 830 -85.44 -41.17 -69.36
N THR A 831 -85.20 -42.03 -70.34
CA THR A 831 -85.11 -41.67 -71.77
C THR A 831 -85.91 -42.62 -72.68
N ASP A 832 -86.53 -43.65 -72.11
CA ASP A 832 -87.56 -44.43 -72.77
C ASP A 832 -88.89 -43.65 -72.74
N PRO A 833 -89.83 -43.90 -73.66
CA PRO A 833 -91.17 -43.29 -73.61
C PRO A 833 -91.96 -43.67 -72.34
N THR A 834 -91.50 -44.62 -71.51
CA THR A 834 -92.14 -45.02 -70.25
C THR A 834 -91.23 -44.82 -69.04
N LEU A 835 -91.81 -44.36 -67.92
CA LEU A 835 -91.10 -44.05 -66.67
C LEU A 835 -91.89 -44.54 -65.44
N THR A 836 -91.25 -45.24 -64.50
CA THR A 836 -91.82 -45.53 -63.16
C THR A 836 -91.20 -44.66 -62.08
N LEU A 837 -92.05 -44.01 -61.27
CA LEU A 837 -91.68 -43.13 -60.17
C LEU A 837 -91.47 -43.91 -58.86
N SER A 838 -90.50 -43.47 -58.06
CA SER A 838 -90.02 -44.15 -56.85
C SER A 838 -89.25 -43.16 -55.95
N GLN A 839 -88.96 -43.56 -54.70
CA GLN A 839 -88.10 -42.79 -53.79
C GLN A 839 -86.66 -42.53 -54.30
N ASN A 840 -86.24 -43.20 -55.37
CA ASN A 840 -84.91 -43.01 -55.96
C ASN A 840 -84.91 -41.96 -57.10
N ASN A 841 -86.07 -41.53 -57.58
CA ASN A 841 -86.20 -40.59 -58.70
C ASN A 841 -87.28 -39.50 -58.53
N ALA A 842 -88.03 -39.45 -57.41
CA ALA A 842 -89.01 -38.38 -57.11
C ALA A 842 -89.20 -38.18 -55.59
N SER A 843 -89.45 -36.94 -55.13
CA SER A 843 -89.35 -36.57 -53.69
C SER A 843 -90.16 -35.37 -53.14
N VAL A 844 -90.91 -34.59 -53.94
CA VAL A 844 -91.71 -33.38 -53.54
C VAL A 844 -90.98 -32.01 -53.61
N ASP A 845 -91.57 -31.11 -54.42
CA ASP A 845 -91.34 -29.67 -54.80
C ASP A 845 -91.06 -29.28 -56.31
N ASP A 846 -89.93 -29.56 -56.99
CA ASP A 846 -89.69 -29.35 -58.47
C ASP A 846 -89.80 -30.54 -59.52
N LEU A 847 -90.15 -30.21 -60.77
CA LEU A 847 -91.05 -30.85 -61.78
C LEU A 847 -90.67 -32.18 -62.60
N ILE A 848 -91.36 -33.36 -62.51
CA ILE A 848 -91.38 -34.50 -63.50
C ILE A 848 -91.85 -34.10 -64.91
N THR A 849 -90.96 -33.53 -65.72
CA THR A 849 -91.10 -33.22 -67.15
C THR A 849 -90.89 -34.44 -68.06
N CYS A 850 -91.65 -34.61 -69.14
CA CYS A 850 -91.23 -35.34 -70.35
C CYS A 850 -91.04 -34.37 -71.50
N THR A 851 -89.98 -34.53 -72.30
CA THR A 851 -89.70 -33.78 -73.53
C THR A 851 -89.48 -34.74 -74.70
N ALA A 852 -90.01 -34.42 -75.88
CA ALA A 852 -89.72 -35.09 -77.14
C ALA A 852 -88.95 -34.17 -78.11
N SER A 853 -88.06 -34.75 -78.94
CA SER A 853 -87.17 -34.01 -79.85
C SER A 853 -86.99 -34.70 -81.22
N ALA A 854 -86.96 -33.93 -82.31
CA ALA A 854 -86.72 -34.39 -83.69
C ALA A 854 -85.74 -33.47 -84.44
N THR A 855 -84.94 -34.03 -85.34
CA THR A 855 -83.85 -33.35 -86.09
C THR A 855 -83.82 -33.85 -87.54
N ASP A 856 -83.56 -32.95 -88.49
CA ASP A 856 -83.41 -33.25 -89.94
C ASP A 856 -82.00 -33.77 -90.32
N LEU A 857 -81.62 -33.80 -91.61
CA LEU A 857 -80.28 -34.20 -92.06
C LEU A 857 -79.26 -33.04 -92.11
N TYR A 858 -79.70 -31.78 -92.00
CA TYR A 858 -78.86 -30.58 -92.10
C TYR A 858 -78.49 -29.97 -90.73
N GLY A 859 -79.22 -30.32 -89.68
CA GLY A 859 -78.97 -30.01 -88.27
C GLY A 859 -80.10 -29.28 -87.54
N ALA A 860 -81.16 -28.84 -88.23
CA ALA A 860 -82.26 -28.12 -87.59
C ALA A 860 -83.08 -29.06 -86.70
N THR A 861 -83.50 -28.58 -85.53
CA THR A 861 -84.02 -29.41 -84.44
C THR A 861 -85.19 -28.73 -83.71
N VAL A 862 -86.27 -29.47 -83.48
CA VAL A 862 -87.49 -29.02 -82.79
C VAL A 862 -87.82 -29.90 -81.57
N THR A 863 -88.47 -29.34 -80.53
CA THR A 863 -88.81 -30.04 -79.25
C THR A 863 -90.20 -29.69 -78.63
N SER A 864 -90.78 -30.54 -77.76
CA SER A 864 -92.13 -30.39 -77.13
C SER A 864 -92.26 -31.12 -75.73
N SER A 865 -93.12 -30.74 -74.73
CA SER A 865 -93.05 -31.25 -73.29
C SER A 865 -94.24 -31.05 -72.23
N ALA A 866 -94.19 -31.60 -70.94
CA ALA A 866 -95.10 -31.41 -69.70
C ALA A 866 -94.63 -32.04 -68.28
N GLU A 867 -95.03 -31.64 -67.00
CA GLU A 867 -94.15 -31.55 -65.71
C GLU A 867 -94.67 -31.79 -64.14
N ILE A 868 -93.89 -32.24 -63.02
CA ILE A 868 -94.14 -32.33 -61.42
C ILE A 868 -93.07 -32.84 -60.18
N GLU A 869 -92.46 -32.12 -59.13
CA GLU A 869 -91.81 -32.38 -57.66
C GLU A 869 -90.34 -32.95 -56.92
N ILE A 870 -89.25 -32.20 -56.29
CA ILE A 870 -88.03 -32.48 -55.22
C ILE A 870 -87.25 -31.36 -54.16
N SER A 871 -86.13 -31.58 -53.26
CA SER A 871 -85.40 -30.65 -52.11
C SER A 871 -83.87 -30.81 -51.34
N GLU A 872 -83.35 -30.11 -50.17
CA GLU A 872 -81.89 -29.70 -49.52
C GLU A 872 -81.23 -30.16 -48.01
N GLY A 873 -80.12 -29.81 -47.11
CA GLY A 873 -78.87 -28.87 -46.61
C GLY A 873 -77.86 -29.36 -45.33
N GLU A 874 -76.81 -28.91 -44.41
CA GLU A 874 -75.77 -27.84 -43.74
C GLU A 874 -74.57 -28.39 -42.64
N ASN A 875 -73.51 -27.97 -41.72
CA ASN A 875 -72.47 -26.87 -41.09
C ASN A 875 -71.24 -27.26 -39.92
N GLY A 876 -70.22 -26.45 -39.28
CA GLY A 876 -69.11 -26.74 -38.11
C GLY A 876 -67.82 -25.79 -37.47
N GLN A 877 -66.95 -26.05 -36.32
CA GLN A 877 -65.75 -25.19 -35.61
C GLN A 877 -64.63 -25.68 -34.39
N GLY A 878 -63.50 -24.98 -33.80
CA GLY A 878 -62.49 -25.29 -32.54
C GLY A 878 -61.07 -24.48 -32.01
N ASP A 879 -60.28 -24.68 -30.80
CA ASP A 879 -58.92 -24.02 -30.14
C ASP A 879 -58.09 -24.64 -28.78
N THR A 880 -56.99 -24.37 -27.86
CA THR A 880 -55.76 -23.45 -27.29
C THR A 880 -54.58 -24.01 -26.15
N GLY A 881 -53.44 -23.32 -25.55
CA GLY A 881 -52.43 -23.72 -24.31
C GLY A 881 -50.98 -23.01 -23.76
N ASN A 882 -50.22 -23.24 -22.53
CA ASN A 882 -48.80 -22.65 -21.93
C ASN A 882 -47.98 -23.11 -20.48
N GLY A 883 -46.65 -22.74 -20.00
CA GLY A 883 -45.87 -22.91 -18.57
C GLY A 883 -44.22 -22.75 -18.14
N SER A 884 -43.60 -22.67 -16.83
CA SER A 884 -42.04 -22.55 -16.31
C SER A 884 -41.43 -22.64 -14.71
N ASN A 885 -40.05 -22.68 -14.24
CA ASN A 885 -39.36 -22.67 -12.75
C ASN A 885 -37.70 -22.60 -12.31
N SER A 886 -37.08 -22.61 -11.00
CA SER A 886 -35.55 -22.45 -10.42
C SER A 886 -34.85 -23.01 -8.96
N GLY A 887 -33.58 -22.67 -8.34
CA GLY A 887 -32.76 -23.22 -7.03
C GLY A 887 -31.34 -22.65 -6.27
N ASN A 888 -30.61 -23.21 -5.15
CA ASN A 888 -29.33 -22.75 -4.24
C ASN A 888 -28.51 -23.76 -3.15
N GLY A 889 -27.38 -23.45 -2.35
CA GLY A 889 -26.66 -24.28 -1.20
C GLY A 889 -25.35 -23.83 -0.28
N THR A 890 -24.87 -24.49 0.87
CA THR A 890 -23.78 -24.06 1.93
C THR A 890 -22.90 -25.12 2.81
N GLY A 891 -21.97 -24.75 3.77
CA GLY A 891 -21.15 -25.63 4.76
C GLY A 891 -20.25 -24.98 5.93
N ASN A 892 -19.64 -25.72 6.92
CA ASN A 892 -18.90 -25.21 8.19
C ASN A 892 -17.86 -26.19 8.92
N GLY A 893 -17.00 -25.75 9.90
CA GLY A 893 -16.03 -26.55 10.75
C GLY A 893 -15.42 -25.86 12.04
N THR A 894 -14.63 -26.56 12.93
CA THR A 894 -14.21 -26.09 14.31
C THR A 894 -12.87 -26.66 14.91
N GLY A 895 -12.20 -25.95 15.85
CA GLY A 895 -11.06 -26.41 16.71
C GLY A 895 -10.67 -25.42 17.86
N SER A 896 -9.81 -25.79 18.82
CA SER A 896 -9.32 -24.96 19.97
C SER A 896 -7.95 -25.46 20.49
N ALA A 897 -7.12 -24.59 21.09
CA ALA A 897 -5.75 -24.88 21.57
C ALA A 897 -5.29 -23.97 22.73
N ASN A 898 -4.17 -24.32 23.39
CA ASN A 898 -3.48 -23.44 24.35
C ASN A 898 -2.83 -22.23 23.63
N ALA A 899 -2.46 -21.19 24.38
CA ALA A 899 -1.63 -20.09 23.87
C ALA A 899 -0.26 -20.59 23.37
N ASP A 900 -0.10 -20.64 22.04
CA ASP A 900 1.17 -20.94 21.36
C ASP A 900 2.02 -19.66 21.21
N PHE A 901 3.34 -19.85 21.11
CA PHE A 901 4.31 -18.80 20.79
C PHE A 901 4.98 -19.09 19.44
N VAL A 902 5.31 -18.05 18.69
CA VAL A 902 6.11 -18.14 17.45
C VAL A 902 7.37 -17.28 17.55
N THR A 903 8.47 -17.78 16.95
CA THR A 903 9.74 -17.06 16.89
C THR A 903 9.73 -16.04 15.75
N ILE A 904 9.85 -14.77 16.12
CA ILE A 904 10.11 -13.65 15.21
C ILE A 904 11.63 -13.46 15.13
N THR A 905 12.18 -13.52 13.92
CA THR A 905 13.63 -13.41 13.68
C THR A 905 14.08 -11.96 13.75
N ALA A 906 15.25 -11.68 14.31
CA ALA A 906 15.90 -10.36 14.28
C ALA A 906 15.99 -9.77 12.85
N GLY A 907 15.96 -8.45 12.73
CA GLY A 907 16.15 -7.78 11.45
C GLY A 907 15.73 -6.31 11.41
N THR A 908 16.03 -5.68 10.28
CA THR A 908 15.73 -4.28 10.00
C THR A 908 14.42 -4.13 9.21
N PHE A 909 13.61 -3.12 9.55
CA PHE A 909 12.39 -2.80 8.84
C PHE A 909 12.11 -1.29 8.82
N THR A 910 11.10 -0.91 8.03
CA THR A 910 10.61 0.45 7.95
C THR A 910 9.36 0.59 8.81
N MET A 911 9.48 1.28 9.95
CA MET A 911 8.41 1.59 10.89
C MET A 911 7.68 2.86 10.46
N GLY A 912 6.38 2.97 10.73
CA GLY A 912 5.56 4.14 10.39
C GLY A 912 4.89 4.06 9.02
N ALA A 913 4.07 5.07 8.71
CA ALA A 913 3.25 5.10 7.51
C ALA A 913 4.03 5.60 6.29
N ALA A 914 3.81 4.98 5.12
CA ALA A 914 4.55 5.33 3.91
C ALA A 914 4.36 6.80 3.50
N PRO A 915 5.40 7.50 3.00
CA PRO A 915 5.30 8.86 2.47
C PRO A 915 4.15 8.99 1.46
N GLY A 916 3.16 9.83 1.81
CA GLY A 916 1.96 10.03 0.99
C GLY A 916 0.76 9.15 1.35
N ASP A 917 0.82 8.28 2.37
CA ASP A 917 -0.38 7.65 2.96
C ASP A 917 -1.31 8.75 3.50
N GLN A 918 -2.38 9.02 2.76
CA GLN A 918 -3.38 10.05 3.11
C GLN A 918 -4.17 9.71 4.38
N GLN A 919 -3.99 8.53 4.97
CA GLN A 919 -4.62 8.12 6.23
C GLN A 919 -3.70 8.21 7.46
N ALA A 920 -2.41 8.50 7.26
CA ALA A 920 -1.44 8.68 8.33
C ALA A 920 -1.78 9.91 9.19
N ASP A 921 -1.91 9.70 10.50
CA ASP A 921 -1.97 10.78 11.49
C ASP A 921 -0.53 11.30 11.79
N SER A 922 -0.41 12.50 12.36
CA SER A 922 0.83 13.31 12.31
C SER A 922 2.00 12.84 13.20
N ASP A 923 1.89 11.67 13.82
CA ASP A 923 2.92 11.02 14.64
C ASP A 923 3.37 9.66 14.07
N GLU A 924 2.78 9.19 12.96
CA GLU A 924 3.16 7.96 12.23
C GLU A 924 4.42 8.15 11.34
N GLN A 925 5.41 8.92 11.79
CA GLN A 925 6.62 9.22 11.01
C GLN A 925 7.34 7.95 10.53
N GLN A 926 7.60 7.87 9.22
CA GLN A 926 8.40 6.78 8.66
C GLN A 926 9.88 6.93 9.03
N HIS A 927 10.46 5.85 9.54
CA HIS A 927 11.88 5.74 9.85
C HIS A 927 12.34 4.27 9.82
N THR A 928 13.66 4.07 9.79
CA THR A 928 14.25 2.72 9.75
C THR A 928 14.58 2.25 11.16
N VAL A 929 14.10 1.06 11.52
CA VAL A 929 14.35 0.44 12.83
C VAL A 929 15.03 -0.90 12.63
N SER A 930 16.10 -1.17 13.40
CA SER A 930 16.74 -2.49 13.46
C SER A 930 16.50 -3.14 14.82
N LEU A 931 15.94 -4.36 14.81
CA LEU A 931 15.81 -5.19 16.00
C LEU A 931 16.94 -6.22 16.01
N MET A 932 17.83 -6.16 17.00
CA MET A 932 19.07 -6.95 17.03
C MET A 932 18.84 -8.37 17.53
N ASN A 933 17.90 -8.53 18.46
CA ASN A 933 17.56 -9.82 19.04
C ASN A 933 16.34 -10.42 18.34
N SER A 934 16.29 -11.75 18.24
CA SER A 934 15.04 -12.44 17.90
C SER A 934 14.13 -12.44 19.12
N PHE A 935 12.83 -12.66 18.96
CA PHE A 935 11.91 -12.75 20.10
C PHE A 935 10.81 -13.77 19.85
N PHE A 936 10.32 -14.40 20.91
CA PHE A 936 9.09 -15.17 20.87
C PHE A 936 7.90 -14.23 21.09
N MET A 937 6.81 -14.38 20.35
CA MET A 937 5.55 -13.65 20.55
C MET A 937 4.37 -14.61 20.60
N MET A 938 3.39 -14.36 21.49
CA MET A 938 2.14 -15.12 21.52
C MET A 938 1.36 -14.97 20.21
N THR A 939 0.83 -16.09 19.68
CA THR A 939 0.11 -16.10 18.40
C THR A 939 -1.19 -15.29 18.43
N THR A 940 -1.82 -15.16 19.60
CA THR A 940 -3.00 -14.33 19.87
C THR A 940 -2.73 -13.37 21.04
N GLU A 941 -3.69 -12.50 21.31
CA GLU A 941 -3.82 -11.82 22.59
C GLU A 941 -4.04 -12.82 23.74
N VAL A 942 -3.75 -12.41 24.99
CA VAL A 942 -3.99 -13.22 26.19
C VAL A 942 -5.49 -13.44 26.38
N SER A 943 -5.92 -14.70 26.56
CA SER A 943 -7.33 -15.02 26.74
C SER A 943 -7.84 -14.67 28.15
N GLN A 944 -9.16 -14.50 28.29
CA GLN A 944 -9.83 -14.31 29.57
C GLN A 944 -9.69 -15.51 30.48
N ASP A 945 -9.73 -16.72 29.93
CA ASP A 945 -9.62 -17.95 30.71
C ASP A 945 -8.16 -18.14 31.20
N ASP A 946 -7.15 -17.80 30.40
CA ASP A 946 -5.73 -17.81 30.80
C ASP A 946 -5.42 -16.72 31.84
N PHE A 947 -5.90 -15.49 31.64
CA PHE A 947 -5.73 -14.40 32.61
C PHE A 947 -6.36 -14.76 33.95
N GLN A 948 -7.58 -15.30 33.94
CA GLN A 948 -8.27 -15.73 35.16
C GLN A 948 -7.61 -16.94 35.83
N ALA A 949 -7.05 -17.87 35.04
CA ALA A 949 -6.33 -19.03 35.57
C ALA A 949 -5.04 -18.64 36.32
N LEU A 950 -4.29 -17.66 35.79
CA LEU A 950 -3.03 -17.21 36.37
C LEU A 950 -3.22 -16.20 37.51
N MET A 951 -4.03 -15.15 37.30
CA MET A 951 -4.18 -14.02 38.22
C MET A 951 -5.29 -14.24 39.26
N GLY A 952 -6.19 -15.21 39.04
CA GLY A 952 -7.30 -15.54 39.94
C GLY A 952 -8.53 -14.63 39.85
N TYR A 953 -8.52 -13.63 38.96
CA TYR A 953 -9.64 -12.74 38.66
C TYR A 953 -9.71 -12.43 37.16
N ASN A 954 -10.86 -11.97 36.67
CA ASN A 954 -11.04 -11.50 35.29
C ASN A 954 -11.63 -10.07 35.32
N PRO A 955 -10.90 -9.05 34.81
CA PRO A 955 -11.38 -7.67 34.77
C PRO A 955 -12.30 -7.36 33.57
N SER A 956 -12.45 -8.30 32.63
CA SER A 956 -13.24 -8.13 31.40
C SER A 956 -14.74 -8.05 31.70
N SER A 957 -15.42 -7.10 31.06
CA SER A 957 -16.87 -6.89 31.21
C SER A 957 -17.73 -7.60 30.15
N VAL A 958 -17.10 -8.19 29.12
CA VAL A 958 -17.74 -8.88 27.99
C VAL A 958 -17.02 -10.19 27.74
N TYR A 959 -17.76 -11.30 27.72
CA TYR A 959 -17.26 -12.65 27.43
C TYR A 959 -17.80 -13.11 26.07
N CYS A 960 -16.94 -13.72 25.25
CA CYS A 960 -17.28 -14.12 23.88
C CYS A 960 -16.96 -15.60 23.54
N GLY A 961 -16.20 -16.29 24.39
CA GLY A 961 -15.76 -17.69 24.26
C GLY A 961 -14.59 -17.95 25.22
N SER A 962 -14.01 -19.15 25.24
CA SER A 962 -12.80 -19.40 26.06
C SER A 962 -11.62 -18.57 25.55
N ASP A 963 -11.45 -18.59 24.23
CA ASP A 963 -10.34 -18.01 23.49
C ASP A 963 -10.61 -16.50 23.23
N CYS A 964 -11.44 -15.87 24.09
CA CYS A 964 -11.83 -14.46 24.04
C CYS A 964 -10.74 -13.59 24.70
N PRO A 965 -10.26 -12.51 24.06
CA PRO A 965 -9.18 -11.70 24.61
C PRO A 965 -9.59 -11.03 25.93
N VAL A 966 -8.64 -10.97 26.88
CA VAL A 966 -8.82 -10.21 28.12
C VAL A 966 -8.79 -8.72 27.84
N THR A 967 -9.76 -8.00 28.39
CA THR A 967 -9.93 -6.57 28.18
C THR A 967 -10.26 -5.86 29.48
N ASN A 968 -10.38 -4.53 29.43
CA ASN A 968 -10.64 -3.69 30.61
C ASN A 968 -9.53 -3.82 31.66
N ILE A 969 -8.30 -3.98 31.20
CA ILE A 969 -7.05 -4.02 31.98
C ILE A 969 -6.33 -2.68 31.92
N THR A 970 -5.63 -2.34 33.00
CA THR A 970 -4.57 -1.33 33.04
C THR A 970 -3.27 -1.85 32.43
N TRP A 971 -2.32 -0.95 32.14
CA TRP A 971 -0.97 -1.34 31.72
C TRP A 971 -0.23 -2.09 32.84
N HIS A 972 -0.47 -1.71 34.10
CA HIS A 972 0.15 -2.33 35.27
C HIS A 972 -0.31 -3.77 35.49
N GLU A 973 -1.59 -4.09 35.26
CA GLU A 973 -2.09 -5.48 35.32
C GLU A 973 -1.50 -6.35 34.21
N ALA A 974 -1.32 -5.80 33.00
CA ALA A 974 -0.68 -6.51 31.89
C ALA A 974 0.81 -6.81 32.18
N ALA A 975 1.53 -5.84 32.73
CA ALA A 975 2.90 -6.01 33.22
C ALA A 975 3.00 -7.02 34.40
N ALA A 976 2.02 -7.00 35.31
CA ALA A 976 1.94 -7.95 36.42
C ALA A 976 1.64 -9.39 35.96
N TYR A 977 0.81 -9.57 34.92
CA TYR A 977 0.61 -10.87 34.28
C TYR A 977 1.91 -11.37 33.64
N ALA A 978 2.63 -10.52 32.90
CA ALA A 978 3.91 -10.87 32.27
C ALA A 978 4.95 -11.34 33.31
N ASN A 979 5.05 -10.64 34.45
CA ASN A 979 5.86 -11.07 35.59
C ASN A 979 5.38 -12.38 36.21
N THR A 980 4.07 -12.58 36.38
CA THR A 980 3.53 -13.81 36.98
C THR A 980 3.74 -15.03 36.08
N TYR A 981 3.62 -14.85 34.76
CA TYR A 981 3.89 -15.88 33.76
C TYR A 981 5.40 -16.21 33.71
N SER A 982 6.27 -15.19 33.81
CA SER A 982 7.72 -15.38 33.98
C SER A 982 8.06 -16.14 35.26
N ALA A 983 7.42 -15.82 36.38
CA ALA A 983 7.62 -16.50 37.66
C ALA A 983 7.17 -17.97 37.64
N GLN A 984 6.15 -18.32 36.84
CA GLN A 984 5.70 -19.70 36.67
C GLN A 984 6.75 -20.57 35.97
N GLU A 985 7.43 -20.01 34.96
CA GLU A 985 8.46 -20.70 34.15
C GLU A 985 9.89 -20.47 34.69
N GLU A 986 10.04 -20.00 35.95
CA GLU A 986 11.31 -19.71 36.64
C GLU A 986 12.24 -18.68 35.93
N LEU A 987 11.66 -17.75 35.16
CA LEU A 987 12.36 -16.72 34.39
C LEU A 987 12.55 -15.39 35.14
N THR A 988 13.42 -14.53 34.60
CA THR A 988 13.65 -13.15 35.06
C THR A 988 12.35 -12.32 35.03
N LEU A 989 12.12 -11.49 36.04
CA LEU A 989 11.00 -10.57 36.07
C LEU A 989 11.38 -9.25 35.37
N CYS A 990 10.67 -8.87 34.31
CA CYS A 990 10.99 -7.67 33.53
C CYS A 990 10.46 -6.37 34.14
N TYR A 991 9.49 -6.44 35.07
CA TYR A 991 8.86 -5.27 35.67
C TYR A 991 9.10 -5.19 37.18
N ILE A 992 9.25 -3.98 37.72
CA ILE A 992 9.25 -3.76 39.18
C ILE A 992 7.81 -3.44 39.58
N CYS A 993 7.11 -4.42 40.17
CA CYS A 993 5.71 -4.27 40.57
C CYS A 993 5.52 -4.21 42.09
N THR A 994 4.57 -3.38 42.52
CA THR A 994 4.12 -3.22 43.91
C THR A 994 2.60 -3.24 43.97
N GLY A 995 2.01 -3.54 45.14
CA GLY A 995 0.56 -3.82 45.22
C GLY A 995 0.20 -5.23 44.72
N GLN A 996 -1.09 -5.51 44.56
CA GLN A 996 -1.64 -6.80 44.12
C GLN A 996 -2.99 -6.58 43.42
N ALA A 997 -3.35 -7.48 42.49
CA ALA A 997 -4.62 -7.44 41.75
C ALA A 997 -4.92 -6.05 41.14
N ASP A 998 -6.12 -5.50 41.34
CA ASP A 998 -6.57 -4.21 40.84
C ASP A 998 -5.92 -2.98 41.52
N GLU A 999 -5.08 -3.19 42.54
CA GLU A 999 -4.22 -2.16 43.15
C GLU A 999 -2.73 -2.31 42.75
N VAL A 1000 -2.40 -3.06 41.69
CA VAL A 1000 -1.01 -3.25 41.25
C VAL A 1000 -0.47 -2.04 40.48
N LEU A 1001 0.75 -1.60 40.83
CA LEU A 1001 1.50 -0.55 40.14
C LEU A 1001 2.87 -1.11 39.74
N CYS A 1002 3.20 -1.04 38.46
CA CYS A 1002 4.45 -1.56 37.89
C CYS A 1002 5.24 -0.45 37.17
N GLU A 1003 6.57 -0.47 37.31
CA GLU A 1003 7.50 0.37 36.57
C GLU A 1003 8.09 -0.41 35.38
N SER A 1004 8.24 0.26 34.23
CA SER A 1004 8.85 -0.32 33.02
C SER A 1004 10.35 -0.58 33.21
N PRO A 1005 10.92 -1.62 32.58
CA PRO A 1005 12.37 -1.80 32.55
C PRO A 1005 13.05 -0.62 31.84
N SER A 1006 14.25 -0.24 32.30
CA SER A 1006 15.07 0.79 31.67
C SER A 1006 15.57 0.39 30.28
N ASP A 1007 15.70 -0.93 30.05
CA ASP A 1007 15.88 -1.56 28.75
C ASP A 1007 15.01 -2.84 28.73
N PRO A 1008 13.98 -2.93 27.86
CA PRO A 1008 13.20 -4.15 27.73
C PRO A 1008 13.96 -5.25 26.97
N TYR A 1009 14.89 -4.92 26.09
CA TYR A 1009 15.49 -5.88 25.15
C TYR A 1009 16.43 -6.86 25.85
N SER A 1010 17.23 -6.41 26.84
CA SER A 1010 18.02 -7.32 27.68
C SER A 1010 17.22 -8.16 28.69
N CYS A 1011 15.89 -8.04 28.76
CA CYS A 1011 15.10 -8.91 29.62
C CYS A 1011 14.86 -10.30 28.99
N THR A 1012 15.35 -11.33 29.68
CA THR A 1012 15.19 -12.76 29.35
C THR A 1012 13.82 -13.35 29.72
N GLY A 1013 12.97 -12.58 30.41
CA GLY A 1013 11.62 -12.98 30.81
C GLY A 1013 10.53 -12.57 29.82
N TYR A 1014 9.28 -12.85 30.18
CA TYR A 1014 8.13 -12.37 29.43
C TYR A 1014 7.80 -10.91 29.77
N ARG A 1015 7.47 -10.15 28.74
CA ARG A 1015 7.14 -8.72 28.80
C ARG A 1015 6.10 -8.35 27.75
N LEU A 1016 5.63 -7.10 27.80
CA LEU A 1016 4.90 -6.50 26.69
C LEU A 1016 5.85 -6.23 25.51
N PRO A 1017 5.39 -6.33 24.25
CA PRO A 1017 6.18 -5.93 23.09
C PRO A 1017 6.49 -4.43 23.14
N THR A 1018 7.62 -4.03 22.57
CA THR A 1018 7.83 -2.61 22.25
C THR A 1018 6.95 -2.19 21.06
N GLU A 1019 6.77 -0.89 20.83
CA GLU A 1019 6.02 -0.40 19.67
C GLU A 1019 6.65 -0.89 18.36
N ALA A 1020 7.98 -0.94 18.30
CA ALA A 1020 8.73 -1.43 17.15
C ALA A 1020 8.61 -2.94 16.97
N GLU A 1021 8.75 -3.74 18.04
CA GLU A 1021 8.53 -5.19 17.97
C GLU A 1021 7.11 -5.52 17.52
N TRP A 1022 6.12 -4.81 18.06
CA TRP A 1022 4.72 -5.00 17.69
C TRP A 1022 4.49 -4.66 16.21
N GLU A 1023 4.99 -3.52 15.73
CA GLU A 1023 4.78 -3.13 14.33
C GLU A 1023 5.56 -4.01 13.35
N TYR A 1024 6.78 -4.43 13.71
CA TYR A 1024 7.55 -5.42 12.96
C TYR A 1024 6.79 -6.74 12.86
N ALA A 1025 6.32 -7.24 14.00
CA ALA A 1025 5.52 -8.46 14.11
C ALA A 1025 4.24 -8.38 13.27
N ALA A 1026 3.50 -7.26 13.33
CA ALA A 1026 2.30 -7.03 12.53
C ALA A 1026 2.60 -7.00 11.02
N LYS A 1027 3.66 -6.28 10.62
CA LYS A 1027 4.11 -6.16 9.22
C LYS A 1027 4.67 -7.45 8.64
N ALA A 1028 5.17 -8.39 9.45
CA ALA A 1028 5.65 -9.71 9.05
C ALA A 1028 6.46 -9.74 7.73
N GLY A 1029 7.51 -8.90 7.67
CA GLY A 1029 8.42 -8.79 6.52
C GLY A 1029 7.89 -8.01 5.31
N GLN A 1030 6.77 -7.30 5.43
CA GLN A 1030 6.14 -6.50 4.37
C GLN A 1030 6.16 -5.00 4.69
N SER A 1031 6.22 -4.15 3.68
CA SER A 1031 6.24 -2.68 3.86
C SER A 1031 4.87 -2.06 4.12
N GLY A 1032 3.78 -2.76 3.74
CA GLY A 1032 2.40 -2.25 3.75
C GLY A 1032 1.87 -1.81 5.13
N SER A 1033 0.75 -1.11 5.10
CA SER A 1033 -0.03 -0.74 6.30
C SER A 1033 -0.86 -1.91 6.82
N PHE A 1034 -1.11 -2.92 5.99
CA PHE A 1034 -1.71 -4.21 6.33
C PHE A 1034 -0.82 -5.34 5.84
N TRP A 1035 -0.73 -6.45 6.59
CA TRP A 1035 -0.08 -7.64 6.07
C TRP A 1035 -0.93 -8.31 5.00
N THR A 1036 -0.30 -8.57 3.86
CA THR A 1036 -0.67 -9.59 2.87
C THR A 1036 0.64 -10.10 2.25
N SER A 1037 0.59 -11.20 1.48
CA SER A 1037 1.77 -11.72 0.76
C SER A 1037 2.42 -10.78 -0.27
N GLN A 1038 1.81 -9.62 -0.53
CA GLN A 1038 2.33 -8.56 -1.42
C GLN A 1038 2.36 -7.17 -0.73
N GLY A 1039 2.02 -7.09 0.56
CA GLY A 1039 1.71 -5.84 1.26
C GLY A 1039 0.31 -5.30 0.93
N GLY A 1040 -0.43 -4.89 1.95
CA GLY A 1040 -1.74 -4.26 1.81
C GLY A 1040 -1.72 -2.78 2.22
N ALA A 1041 -2.42 -1.95 1.47
CA ALA A 1041 -2.75 -0.57 1.83
C ALA A 1041 -4.23 -0.29 1.50
N LEU A 1042 -4.82 0.73 2.13
CA LEU A 1042 -6.17 1.19 1.80
C LEU A 1042 -6.14 1.95 0.48
N VAL A 1043 -6.93 1.52 -0.51
CA VAL A 1043 -7.06 2.24 -1.78
C VAL A 1043 -7.94 3.48 -1.56
N PRO A 1044 -7.54 4.69 -2.01
CA PRO A 1044 -8.35 5.90 -1.86
C PRO A 1044 -9.67 5.84 -2.64
N ALA A 1045 -10.76 5.50 -1.94
CA ALA A 1045 -12.13 5.76 -2.40
C ALA A 1045 -12.51 7.21 -2.09
N GLY A 1046 -13.17 7.89 -3.04
CA GLY A 1046 -13.60 9.28 -2.87
C GLY A 1046 -14.61 9.45 -1.73
N GLU A 1047 -14.33 10.40 -0.82
CA GLU A 1047 -15.13 10.77 0.36
C GLU A 1047 -15.47 9.61 1.33
N GLY A 1048 -14.45 9.21 2.09
CA GLY A 1048 -14.61 8.59 3.41
C GLY A 1048 -14.38 7.09 3.46
N PHE A 1049 -13.52 6.66 4.38
CA PHE A 1049 -13.27 5.24 4.69
C PHE A 1049 -14.42 4.70 5.53
N ASN A 1050 -15.54 4.50 4.84
CA ASN A 1050 -16.82 4.10 5.41
C ASN A 1050 -16.74 2.71 6.06
N CYS A 1051 -17.61 2.50 7.04
CA CYS A 1051 -17.75 1.25 7.78
C CYS A 1051 -18.40 0.15 6.92
N SER A 1052 -17.65 -0.38 5.95
CA SER A 1052 -18.08 -1.39 4.98
C SER A 1052 -17.50 -2.77 5.30
N SER A 1053 -18.25 -3.84 5.08
CA SER A 1053 -17.74 -5.22 5.10
C SER A 1053 -16.76 -5.51 3.95
N ASP A 1054 -16.94 -4.82 2.83
CA ASP A 1054 -16.36 -5.20 1.54
C ASP A 1054 -15.13 -4.35 1.21
N VAL A 1055 -14.24 -4.15 2.19
CA VAL A 1055 -13.01 -3.35 2.01
C VAL A 1055 -11.94 -4.19 1.35
N VAL A 1056 -11.58 -3.83 0.11
CA VAL A 1056 -10.50 -4.45 -0.66
C VAL A 1056 -9.22 -3.62 -0.55
N LEU A 1057 -8.12 -4.29 -0.23
CA LEU A 1057 -6.78 -3.70 -0.11
C LEU A 1057 -6.10 -3.57 -1.49
N SER A 1058 -5.02 -2.79 -1.56
CA SER A 1058 -4.22 -2.57 -2.78
C SER A 1058 -3.71 -3.86 -3.46
N SER A 1059 -3.48 -4.93 -2.67
CA SER A 1059 -3.09 -6.27 -3.14
C SER A 1059 -4.27 -7.18 -3.52
N GLY A 1060 -5.50 -6.65 -3.54
CA GLY A 1060 -6.72 -7.38 -3.90
C GLY A 1060 -7.30 -8.27 -2.79
N ALA A 1061 -6.64 -8.38 -1.64
CA ALA A 1061 -7.15 -9.08 -0.48
C ALA A 1061 -8.34 -8.33 0.18
N ILE A 1062 -9.25 -9.08 0.80
CA ILE A 1062 -10.39 -8.52 1.53
C ILE A 1062 -9.99 -8.34 3.00
N LEU A 1063 -10.05 -7.10 3.51
CA LEU A 1063 -9.70 -6.78 4.90
C LEU A 1063 -10.56 -7.57 5.91
N GLY A 1064 -11.79 -7.92 5.51
CA GLY A 1064 -12.70 -8.76 6.28
C GLY A 1064 -12.20 -10.17 6.61
N ASP A 1065 -11.19 -10.68 5.91
CA ASP A 1065 -10.58 -12.00 6.16
C ASP A 1065 -9.40 -11.91 7.16
N LEU A 1066 -8.75 -10.74 7.23
CA LEU A 1066 -7.57 -10.45 8.06
C LEU A 1066 -7.91 -9.83 9.44
N ALA A 1067 -9.04 -9.12 9.53
CA ALA A 1067 -9.36 -8.25 10.67
C ALA A 1067 -10.79 -8.41 11.19
N TRP A 1068 -10.99 -8.24 12.49
CA TRP A 1068 -12.30 -7.91 13.07
C TRP A 1068 -12.42 -6.40 13.27
N TYR A 1069 -13.41 -5.78 12.61
CA TYR A 1069 -13.62 -4.33 12.66
C TYR A 1069 -15.09 -3.96 12.41
N CYS A 1070 -15.42 -2.67 12.47
CA CYS A 1070 -16.81 -2.20 12.46
C CYS A 1070 -17.65 -2.72 11.28
N GLY A 1071 -17.02 -2.94 10.10
CA GLY A 1071 -17.69 -3.33 8.86
C GLY A 1071 -18.11 -4.79 8.81
N ASN A 1072 -17.37 -5.70 9.44
CA ASN A 1072 -17.71 -7.13 9.51
C ASN A 1072 -18.24 -7.57 10.89
N ASN A 1073 -18.23 -6.68 11.90
CA ASN A 1073 -18.67 -6.97 13.26
C ASN A 1073 -20.01 -6.29 13.62
N THR A 1074 -21.10 -6.71 12.98
CA THR A 1074 -22.43 -6.08 13.12
C THR A 1074 -23.08 -6.16 14.50
N THR A 1075 -22.50 -6.89 15.46
CA THR A 1075 -22.96 -6.92 16.87
C THR A 1075 -22.15 -6.01 17.79
N SER A 1076 -21.09 -5.35 17.28
CA SER A 1076 -20.20 -4.46 18.05
C SER A 1076 -19.73 -5.10 19.37
N SER A 1077 -19.20 -6.31 19.28
CA SER A 1077 -18.76 -7.14 20.41
C SER A 1077 -17.41 -7.78 20.14
N LEU A 1078 -16.66 -8.09 21.19
CA LEU A 1078 -15.44 -8.92 21.13
C LEU A 1078 -15.68 -10.25 20.39
N ARG A 1079 -14.59 -10.80 19.84
CA ARG A 1079 -14.54 -12.11 19.19
C ARG A 1079 -13.45 -12.96 19.82
N GLU A 1080 -13.65 -14.28 19.78
CA GLU A 1080 -12.57 -15.23 20.05
C GLU A 1080 -11.43 -14.95 19.05
N SER A 1081 -10.20 -14.87 19.55
CA SER A 1081 -9.01 -14.63 18.74
C SER A 1081 -8.68 -15.86 17.90
N GLY A 1082 -7.91 -15.68 16.83
CA GLY A 1082 -7.58 -16.76 15.89
C GLY A 1082 -8.66 -17.07 14.86
N LEU A 1083 -9.77 -16.31 14.84
CA LEU A 1083 -10.88 -16.47 13.88
C LEU A 1083 -10.68 -15.71 12.54
N LYS A 1084 -9.47 -15.20 12.29
CA LYS A 1084 -9.04 -14.54 11.04
C LYS A 1084 -7.84 -15.25 10.42
N GLU A 1085 -7.50 -14.90 9.18
CA GLU A 1085 -6.25 -15.37 8.60
C GLU A 1085 -5.06 -14.78 9.38
N PRO A 1086 -4.06 -15.60 9.77
CA PRO A 1086 -2.86 -15.10 10.42
C PRO A 1086 -1.96 -14.38 9.43
N ASN A 1087 -1.06 -13.55 9.93
CA ASN A 1087 -0.04 -12.92 9.13
C ASN A 1087 1.09 -13.89 8.73
N GLY A 1088 2.09 -13.37 8.01
CA GLY A 1088 3.18 -14.17 7.42
C GLY A 1088 4.06 -14.91 8.42
N TRP A 1089 3.96 -14.59 9.71
CA TRP A 1089 4.67 -15.25 10.81
C TRP A 1089 3.73 -16.03 11.74
N GLY A 1090 2.46 -16.24 11.37
CA GLY A 1090 1.51 -17.03 12.16
C GLY A 1090 0.84 -16.27 13.30
N LEU A 1091 0.95 -14.94 13.33
CA LEU A 1091 0.29 -14.09 14.33
C LEU A 1091 -1.13 -13.72 13.88
N TYR A 1092 -2.10 -13.89 14.77
CA TYR A 1092 -3.51 -13.61 14.54
C TYR A 1092 -3.93 -12.26 15.11
N ASP A 1093 -4.99 -11.70 14.54
CA ASP A 1093 -5.71 -10.50 14.98
C ASP A 1093 -4.88 -9.20 15.09
N MET A 1094 -3.65 -9.17 14.56
CA MET A 1094 -2.74 -8.00 14.46
C MET A 1094 -3.32 -6.74 13.75
N HIS A 1095 -4.57 -6.80 13.28
CA HIS A 1095 -5.27 -5.74 12.56
C HIS A 1095 -6.72 -5.53 13.05
N GLY A 1096 -7.06 -5.92 14.28
CA GLY A 1096 -8.38 -5.67 14.83
C GLY A 1096 -8.65 -6.43 16.12
N ASN A 1097 -9.92 -6.77 16.34
CA ASN A 1097 -10.43 -7.36 17.59
C ASN A 1097 -10.22 -6.44 18.81
N VAL A 1098 -9.01 -6.38 19.39
CA VAL A 1098 -8.67 -5.45 20.48
C VAL A 1098 -7.40 -4.67 20.19
N SER A 1099 -7.29 -3.49 20.80
CA SER A 1099 -6.00 -2.79 20.85
C SER A 1099 -5.09 -3.49 21.86
N GLU A 1100 -3.78 -3.41 21.66
CA GLU A 1100 -2.81 -4.05 22.54
C GLU A 1100 -1.88 -3.05 23.22
N TRP A 1101 -1.66 -3.22 24.53
CA TRP A 1101 -0.64 -2.48 25.27
C TRP A 1101 0.78 -2.82 24.81
N CYS A 1102 1.56 -1.78 24.50
CA CYS A 1102 3.01 -1.88 24.29
C CYS A 1102 3.78 -1.46 25.56
N ASN A 1103 5.07 -1.78 25.63
CA ASN A 1103 5.93 -1.40 26.74
C ASN A 1103 6.22 0.12 26.79
N ASP A 1104 6.30 0.77 25.64
CA ASP A 1104 6.79 2.13 25.44
C ASP A 1104 5.92 3.22 26.09
N TRP A 1105 6.59 4.25 26.60
CA TRP A 1105 5.94 5.54 26.85
C TRP A 1105 5.66 6.25 25.52
N TYR A 1106 4.51 6.91 25.41
CA TYR A 1106 4.15 7.60 24.19
C TYR A 1106 4.91 8.94 24.04
N THR A 1107 5.44 9.15 22.84
CA THR A 1107 5.90 10.45 22.32
C THR A 1107 5.12 10.78 21.05
N SER A 1108 4.83 12.07 20.81
CA SER A 1108 4.19 12.55 19.58
C SER A 1108 5.17 12.76 18.42
N SER A 1109 6.43 12.37 18.58
CA SER A 1109 7.42 12.33 17.50
C SER A 1109 8.43 11.22 17.78
N LEU A 1110 8.60 10.32 16.82
CA LEU A 1110 9.57 9.22 16.84
C LEU A 1110 10.91 9.61 16.16
N GLY A 1111 10.93 10.76 15.47
CA GLY A 1111 12.04 11.16 14.60
C GLY A 1111 11.95 10.55 13.20
N THR A 1112 13.01 10.72 12.41
CA THR A 1112 13.17 10.15 11.06
C THR A 1112 14.52 9.45 10.86
N SER A 1113 15.36 9.42 11.90
CA SER A 1113 16.68 8.78 11.89
C SER A 1113 16.58 7.26 12.01
N PHE A 1114 17.63 6.55 11.59
CA PHE A 1114 17.82 5.14 11.94
C PHE A 1114 17.88 4.96 13.46
N VAL A 1115 17.23 3.91 14.00
CA VAL A 1115 17.29 3.56 15.43
C VAL A 1115 17.45 2.04 15.59
N THR A 1116 18.26 1.60 16.55
CA THR A 1116 18.42 0.19 16.93
C THR A 1116 17.71 -0.04 18.27
N ASP A 1117 16.99 -1.16 18.40
CA ASP A 1117 16.29 -1.60 19.62
C ASP A 1117 15.57 -0.44 20.39
N PRO A 1118 14.65 0.32 19.75
CA PRO A 1118 13.99 1.46 20.39
C PRO A 1118 13.02 1.01 21.49
N ALA A 1119 13.19 1.56 22.70
CA ALA A 1119 12.34 1.29 23.87
C ALA A 1119 11.36 2.45 24.21
N GLY A 1120 11.28 3.45 23.34
CA GLY A 1120 10.60 4.71 23.58
C GLY A 1120 11.34 5.63 24.57
N PRO A 1121 10.73 6.74 25.00
CA PRO A 1121 11.23 7.58 26.08
C PRO A 1121 11.28 6.81 27.41
N SER A 1122 12.26 7.09 28.27
CA SER A 1122 12.39 6.43 29.58
C SER A 1122 11.29 6.76 30.60
N SER A 1123 10.48 7.79 30.35
CA SER A 1123 9.33 8.17 31.17
C SER A 1123 8.29 8.94 30.35
N GLY A 1124 7.03 8.96 30.81
CA GLY A 1124 5.93 9.67 30.17
C GLY A 1124 4.68 9.70 31.06
N SER A 1125 3.58 10.23 30.51
CA SER A 1125 2.27 10.24 31.16
C SER A 1125 1.28 9.22 30.58
N GLU A 1126 1.56 8.71 29.38
CA GLU A 1126 0.67 7.85 28.61
C GLU A 1126 1.49 6.75 27.93
N LYS A 1127 0.91 5.55 27.79
CA LYS A 1127 1.53 4.37 27.18
C LYS A 1127 1.01 4.15 25.75
N VAL A 1128 1.87 3.57 24.92
CA VAL A 1128 1.56 3.24 23.53
C VAL A 1128 0.63 2.03 23.45
N LYS A 1129 -0.26 2.04 22.45
CA LYS A 1129 -1.06 0.89 22.05
C LYS A 1129 -1.26 0.82 20.53
N LYS A 1130 -1.38 -0.40 20.00
CA LYS A 1130 -1.45 -0.71 18.56
C LYS A 1130 -2.62 -1.66 18.27
N GLY A 1131 -2.75 -2.19 17.04
CA GLY A 1131 -3.76 -3.19 16.63
C GLY A 1131 -5.05 -2.63 16.04
N GLY A 1132 -5.62 -1.57 16.63
CA GLY A 1132 -6.97 -1.10 16.31
C GLY A 1132 -8.01 -1.77 17.21
N ASP A 1133 -9.27 -1.92 16.77
CA ASP A 1133 -10.30 -2.60 17.57
C ASP A 1133 -11.51 -3.06 16.72
N TYR A 1134 -12.35 -3.92 17.31
CA TYR A 1134 -13.51 -4.55 16.67
C TYR A 1134 -14.62 -3.60 16.19
N PHE A 1135 -14.60 -2.32 16.56
CA PHE A 1135 -15.54 -1.28 16.10
C PHE A 1135 -14.84 -0.09 15.43
N GLY A 1136 -13.53 -0.18 15.22
CA GLY A 1136 -12.72 0.79 14.50
C GLY A 1136 -13.07 0.86 13.01
N LEU A 1137 -12.84 2.05 12.43
CA LEU A 1137 -12.77 2.24 10.98
C LEU A 1137 -11.47 1.61 10.43
N PRO A 1138 -11.44 1.14 9.17
CA PRO A 1138 -10.25 0.55 8.56
C PRO A 1138 -8.95 1.34 8.75
N LYS A 1139 -8.98 2.69 8.78
CA LYS A 1139 -7.78 3.51 8.96
C LYS A 1139 -7.07 3.33 10.31
N TYR A 1140 -7.79 2.86 11.33
CA TYR A 1140 -7.29 2.63 12.70
C TYR A 1140 -6.75 1.22 12.91
N LEU A 1141 -6.76 0.37 11.88
CA LEU A 1141 -6.29 -1.02 11.93
C LEU A 1141 -4.91 -1.20 11.29
N ARG A 1142 -4.34 -0.12 10.72
CA ARG A 1142 -3.04 -0.12 10.06
C ARG A 1142 -1.94 -0.43 11.08
N ALA A 1143 -0.94 -1.23 10.71
CA ALA A 1143 0.21 -1.54 11.57
C ALA A 1143 0.93 -0.28 12.08
N SER A 1144 1.02 0.75 11.23
CA SER A 1144 1.61 2.06 11.58
C SER A 1144 0.76 2.86 12.58
N TYR A 1145 -0.55 2.63 12.66
CA TYR A 1145 -1.45 3.50 13.39
C TYR A 1145 -1.15 3.50 14.89
N ARG A 1146 -0.97 4.71 15.43
CA ARG A 1146 -0.66 4.94 16.84
C ARG A 1146 -1.95 5.34 17.53
N ALA A 1147 -2.63 4.34 18.12
CA ALA A 1147 -3.95 4.56 18.69
C ALA A 1147 -3.86 5.49 19.90
N ILE A 1148 -4.77 6.48 19.97
CA ILE A 1148 -4.78 7.58 20.97
C ILE A 1148 -4.28 7.08 22.34
N PRO A 1149 -3.10 7.54 22.81
CA PRO A 1149 -2.39 6.93 23.92
C PRO A 1149 -3.14 7.13 25.24
N TYR A 1150 -2.99 6.19 26.16
CA TYR A 1150 -3.77 6.12 27.40
C TYR A 1150 -2.85 6.18 28.62
N SER A 1151 -3.28 6.80 29.72
CA SER A 1151 -2.59 6.66 31.03
C SER A 1151 -2.40 5.18 31.36
N PRO A 1152 -1.27 4.75 31.95
CA PRO A 1152 -1.12 3.36 32.41
C PRO A 1152 -2.22 2.91 33.39
N ASP A 1153 -2.83 3.84 34.14
CA ASP A 1153 -3.99 3.59 35.03
C ASP A 1153 -5.32 3.38 34.29
N ALA A 1154 -5.39 3.60 32.97
CA ALA A 1154 -6.64 3.58 32.23
C ALA A 1154 -6.98 2.16 31.74
N ALA A 1155 -8.23 1.75 31.90
CA ALA A 1155 -8.76 0.48 31.41
C ALA A 1155 -9.83 0.70 30.32
N SER A 1156 -9.95 -0.24 29.37
CA SER A 1156 -11.01 -0.19 28.36
C SER A 1156 -11.43 -1.59 27.85
N GLY A 1157 -12.73 -1.80 27.64
CA GLY A 1157 -13.33 -3.06 27.16
C GLY A 1157 -13.02 -3.45 25.70
N PHE A 1158 -11.99 -2.84 25.10
CA PHE A 1158 -11.42 -3.14 23.78
C PHE A 1158 -9.89 -2.98 23.77
N LEU A 1159 -9.26 -2.94 24.94
CA LEU A 1159 -7.81 -2.86 25.13
C LEU A 1159 -7.36 -4.08 25.95
N GLY A 1160 -6.55 -4.91 25.31
CA GLY A 1160 -5.91 -6.12 25.84
C GLY A 1160 -4.39 -6.07 25.64
N PHE A 1161 -3.75 -7.23 25.48
CA PHE A 1161 -2.31 -7.37 25.29
C PHE A 1161 -1.93 -8.78 24.81
N ARG A 1162 -0.71 -8.93 24.30
CA ARG A 1162 0.00 -10.21 24.11
C ARG A 1162 1.39 -10.14 24.72
N LEU A 1163 2.00 -11.29 25.02
CA LEU A 1163 3.37 -11.35 25.57
C LEU A 1163 4.43 -11.58 24.49
N VAL A 1164 5.62 -11.05 24.74
CA VAL A 1164 6.87 -11.42 24.07
C VAL A 1164 7.95 -11.84 25.07
N GLN A 1165 8.99 -12.50 24.59
CA GLN A 1165 10.23 -12.82 25.33
C GLN A 1165 11.42 -12.66 24.39
N THR A 1166 12.48 -11.96 24.81
CA THR A 1166 13.71 -11.86 23.99
C THR A 1166 14.39 -13.23 23.89
N ALA A 1167 14.77 -13.62 22.67
CA ALA A 1167 15.53 -14.84 22.38
C ALA A 1167 17.01 -14.49 22.14
N HIS A 1168 17.85 -14.86 23.12
CA HIS A 1168 19.30 -14.73 23.11
C HIS A 1168 19.98 -16.09 22.91
#